data_AF-A0A7V1M298-F1
#
_entry.id   AF-A0A7V1M298-F1
#
_cell.length_a   1.000
_cell.length_b   1.000
_cell.length_c   1.000
_cell.angle_alpha   90.00
_cell.angle_beta   90.00
_cell.angle_gamma   90.00
#
_symmetry.space_group_name_H-M   'P 1'
#
loop_
_entity.id
_entity.type
_entity.pdbx_description
1 polymer ?
#
loop_
_entity_poly.entity_id
_entity_poly.type
_entity_poly.pdbx_seq_one_letter_code
_entity_poly.pdbx_strand_id
1 'polypeptide(L)'
;MKRIPLPIFAVLAALMLPLAGARAQTQDETFAAHELARLAMIDLRTQTEATPADYAITADLLRIALDISPNDTILLRRLIEAERATGNEQGVLQATRRLIRLDPSDTVAQLRLLSWSISQKQTVQERIELYDRFLGPEGERAIPDPAVRSRLALDEALLLREQGDERRFIERLSLATSLDSSNKEAAALASAFFSERNPDPVGGLELAINVLRADPIDPNLHFAVAGVLVRHGVFDQAQRFHDNGRRLLAADGVSGNKKVETESILLRWQTQGAEVILAEFERFLQLQREAAAQRIAQLTEAGQPTDNVKSPDEIRLPVHSERLRTMAAAAVGDRVIIERSLKDLKDGLDPQLKAIAERMKTPGVQEDPELQAALSQQAVSYAVELIVSRLVANMDIPKVTGDSAQIRPLFSQTSPEQMAAIDAMVLYRRHNVEQAMPLLKQNADVSTLGAVFYGIASEEQGDPESAAEAYARTARFSPLSALGAFARTRYELIKGEPLVFSEYSESIRKVAEAVPDWIDVMTADPRRYMSLSIAFERSRIEPYESPILNVTIRNTSPIALAVGSDRPINSRLMLSEGMDIASIPSGQALSPEVADIQTRLRLTPGESMTARIWPNPGFSGFLAEVKSTHRIRSRWNILQGFVVGKGTLYSSGPMCLSGETGLLVREPDLMVRRSVDDLARQVELFDEDRFILLLGSLRAAILDVDRPGGALSDSDTVRLSEIIAGRYPTLSPKARLAVIAVMPTAMMRPSMQKLDDTILAETEPKILAAALVSRVTTADAPALKRALASQDPLLREVAETLASRVGDGAGYAFMKPPGSFRPPSPEHPEAIQP
;
A
#
# COMPACT_ATOMS: atom_id res chain seq x y z
N MET A 1 -56.47 4.23 -11.09
CA MET A 1 -55.96 5.10 -10.01
C MET A 1 -56.01 4.33 -8.69
N LYS A 2 -54.93 3.62 -8.34
CA LYS A 2 -54.76 2.94 -7.04
C LYS A 2 -53.73 3.73 -6.25
N ARG A 3 -54.04 4.02 -4.99
CA ARG A 3 -53.25 4.83 -4.06
C ARG A 3 -51.87 4.19 -3.84
N ILE A 4 -50.82 4.91 -4.18
CA ILE A 4 -49.42 4.58 -3.88
C ILE A 4 -49.17 4.94 -2.41
N PRO A 5 -48.50 4.10 -1.61
CA PRO A 5 -48.24 4.41 -0.22
C PRO A 5 -47.22 5.57 -0.11
N LEU A 6 -47.58 6.56 0.73
CA LEU A 6 -46.90 7.84 0.93
C LEU A 6 -45.56 7.86 1.71
N PRO A 7 -45.02 6.80 2.36
CA PRO A 7 -43.90 7.00 3.28
C PRO A 7 -42.51 7.03 2.62
N ILE A 8 -42.36 6.63 1.35
CA ILE A 8 -41.04 6.56 0.69
C ILE A 8 -40.63 7.90 0.05
N PHE A 9 -41.60 8.66 -0.47
CA PHE A 9 -41.33 10.00 -1.03
C PHE A 9 -40.96 11.04 0.04
N ALA A 10 -41.43 10.88 1.28
CA ALA A 10 -41.12 11.81 2.37
C ALA A 10 -39.65 11.74 2.84
N VAL A 11 -38.97 10.61 2.69
CA VAL A 11 -37.56 10.45 3.11
C VAL A 11 -36.59 11.04 2.09
N LEU A 12 -36.93 11.02 0.80
CA LEU A 12 -36.07 11.53 -0.29
C LEU A 12 -36.43 12.95 -0.76
N ALA A 13 -37.71 13.36 -0.71
CA ALA A 13 -38.07 14.75 -0.99
C ALA A 13 -37.67 15.71 0.15
N ALA A 14 -37.58 15.22 1.39
CA ALA A 14 -36.96 15.97 2.50
C ALA A 14 -35.42 16.09 2.37
N LEU A 15 -34.79 15.36 1.44
CA LEU A 15 -33.35 15.46 1.12
C LEU A 15 -33.05 16.46 -0.02
N MET A 16 -34.06 17.06 -0.66
CA MET A 16 -33.89 17.92 -1.85
C MET A 16 -34.60 19.29 -1.74
N LEU A 17 -35.02 19.71 -0.54
CA LEU A 17 -35.42 21.11 -0.34
C LEU A 17 -34.19 22.01 -0.51
N PRO A 18 -34.21 23.03 -1.39
CA PRO A 18 -33.15 24.03 -1.40
C PRO A 18 -33.14 24.69 -0.02
N LEU A 19 -32.00 24.60 0.67
CA LEU A 19 -31.82 25.23 1.96
C LEU A 19 -32.13 26.73 1.83
N ALA A 20 -33.12 27.16 2.60
CA ALA A 20 -33.13 28.50 3.15
C ALA A 20 -31.72 28.78 3.72
N GLY A 21 -30.96 29.63 3.02
CA GLY A 21 -29.70 30.25 3.41
C GLY A 21 -28.76 29.44 4.30
N ALA A 22 -27.90 28.60 3.73
CA ALA A 22 -26.68 28.20 4.43
C ALA A 22 -25.87 29.47 4.72
N ARG A 23 -25.83 29.89 5.99
CA ARG A 23 -25.02 31.02 6.44
C ARG A 23 -23.55 30.71 6.15
N ALA A 24 -22.86 31.62 5.45
CA ALA A 24 -21.42 31.54 5.30
C ALA A 24 -20.78 31.59 6.70
N GLN A 25 -19.89 30.64 6.98
CA GLN A 25 -19.17 30.59 8.25
C GLN A 25 -18.32 31.84 8.43
N THR A 26 -18.30 32.37 9.65
CA THR A 26 -17.44 33.50 9.97
C THR A 26 -16.02 33.04 10.27
N GLN A 27 -15.03 33.94 10.11
CA GLN A 27 -13.62 33.59 10.28
C GLN A 27 -13.29 33.10 11.69
N ASP A 28 -13.94 33.65 12.71
CA ASP A 28 -13.80 33.27 14.12
C ASP A 28 -14.40 31.88 14.41
N GLU A 29 -15.52 31.51 13.77
CA GLU A 29 -16.10 30.16 13.86
C GLU A 29 -15.14 29.12 13.28
N THR A 30 -14.60 29.37 12.09
CA THR A 30 -13.61 28.49 11.46
C THR A 30 -12.34 28.38 12.30
N PHE A 31 -11.82 29.50 12.81
CA PHE A 31 -10.62 29.50 13.65
C PHE A 31 -10.83 28.68 14.94
N ALA A 32 -11.90 28.93 15.69
CA ALA A 32 -12.17 28.20 16.93
C ALA A 32 -12.38 26.69 16.71
N ALA A 33 -13.11 26.31 15.65
CA ALA A 33 -13.32 24.91 15.30
C ALA A 33 -12.03 24.20 14.88
N HIS A 34 -11.19 24.85 14.08
CA HIS A 34 -9.90 24.30 13.67
C HIS A 34 -8.93 24.17 14.85
N GLU A 35 -8.91 25.13 15.79
CA GLU A 35 -8.04 25.02 16.97
C GLU A 35 -8.45 23.88 17.91
N LEU A 36 -9.75 23.62 18.07
CA LEU A 36 -10.22 22.41 18.76
C LEU A 36 -9.83 21.12 18.04
N ALA A 37 -9.98 21.08 16.71
CA ALA A 37 -9.55 19.94 15.92
C ALA A 37 -8.03 19.74 16.00
N ARG A 38 -7.24 20.82 16.03
CA ARG A 38 -5.78 20.78 16.21
C ARG A 38 -5.38 20.19 17.54
N LEU A 39 -6.03 20.62 18.63
CA LEU A 39 -5.86 20.05 19.96
C LEU A 39 -6.11 18.53 19.95
N ALA A 40 -7.22 18.09 19.34
CA ALA A 40 -7.56 16.68 19.23
C ALA A 40 -6.51 15.88 18.43
N MET A 41 -6.05 16.43 17.29
CA MET A 41 -5.05 15.75 16.45
C MET A 41 -3.67 15.69 17.10
N ILE A 42 -3.26 16.72 17.86
CA ILE A 42 -2.00 16.68 18.62
C ILE A 42 -2.10 15.64 19.74
N ASP A 43 -3.20 15.65 20.51
CA ASP A 43 -3.41 14.68 21.59
C ASP A 43 -3.28 13.23 21.08
N LEU A 44 -3.98 12.90 19.99
CA LEU A 44 -3.95 11.58 19.36
C LEU A 44 -2.54 11.19 18.88
N ARG A 45 -1.80 12.12 18.26
CA ARG A 45 -0.49 11.84 17.66
C ARG A 45 0.66 11.76 18.63
N THR A 46 0.47 12.30 19.83
CA THR A 46 1.43 12.12 20.91
C THR A 46 1.32 10.74 21.57
N GLN A 47 0.28 9.97 21.26
CA GLN A 47 0.17 8.58 21.71
C GLN A 47 1.11 7.69 20.90
N THR A 48 1.96 6.91 21.59
CA THR A 48 2.89 5.98 20.94
C THR A 48 2.14 4.88 20.20
N GLU A 49 1.06 4.36 20.80
CA GLU A 49 0.18 3.34 20.23
C GLU A 49 -1.28 3.74 20.48
N ALA A 50 -1.86 4.52 19.55
CA ALA A 50 -3.24 4.97 19.68
C ALA A 50 -4.23 3.79 19.72
N THR A 51 -5.00 3.72 20.80
CA THR A 51 -6.06 2.75 21.07
C THR A 51 -7.43 3.27 20.60
N PRO A 52 -8.46 2.41 20.49
CA PRO A 52 -9.83 2.85 20.20
C PRO A 52 -10.34 3.96 21.15
N ALA A 53 -9.90 3.98 22.40
CA ALA A 53 -10.29 5.00 23.36
C ALA A 53 -9.67 6.38 23.04
N ASP A 54 -8.45 6.41 22.48
CA ASP A 54 -7.81 7.64 22.03
C ASP A 54 -8.52 8.27 20.83
N TYR A 55 -9.02 7.43 19.93
CA TYR A 55 -9.89 7.87 18.84
C TYR A 55 -11.26 8.34 19.34
N ALA A 56 -11.77 7.83 20.47
CA ALA A 56 -13.04 8.27 21.05
C ALA A 56 -12.95 9.71 21.55
N ILE A 57 -11.89 10.04 22.32
CA ILE A 57 -11.61 11.43 22.71
C ILE A 57 -11.47 12.34 21.48
N THR A 58 -10.77 11.86 20.45
CA THR A 58 -10.62 12.63 19.21
C THR A 58 -11.97 12.89 18.53
N ALA A 59 -12.82 11.87 18.43
CA ALA A 59 -14.17 11.99 17.87
C ALA A 59 -15.03 12.98 18.67
N ASP A 60 -14.99 12.91 19.99
CA ASP A 60 -15.73 13.82 20.88
C ASP A 60 -15.35 15.29 20.65
N LEU A 61 -14.06 15.59 20.60
CA LEU A 61 -13.58 16.94 20.33
C LEU A 61 -13.93 17.42 18.91
N LEU A 62 -13.87 16.53 17.91
CA LEU A 62 -14.29 16.84 16.54
C LEU A 62 -15.81 17.10 16.45
N ARG A 63 -16.65 16.40 17.23
CA ARG A 63 -18.09 16.71 17.32
C ARG A 63 -18.32 18.09 17.89
N ILE A 64 -17.60 18.47 18.95
CA ILE A 64 -17.66 19.83 19.52
C ILE A 64 -17.20 20.88 18.49
N ALA A 65 -16.13 20.62 17.74
CA ALA A 65 -15.68 21.51 16.67
C ALA A 65 -16.75 21.66 15.56
N LEU A 66 -17.45 20.59 15.20
CA LEU A 66 -18.56 20.59 14.23
C LEU A 66 -19.88 21.20 14.74
N ASP A 67 -20.01 21.42 16.05
CA ASP A 67 -21.09 22.25 16.60
C ASP A 67 -20.82 23.74 16.33
N ILE A 68 -19.56 24.15 16.33
CA ILE A 68 -19.13 25.51 15.96
C ILE A 68 -19.15 25.72 14.45
N SER A 69 -18.61 24.76 13.69
CA SER A 69 -18.44 24.84 12.23
C SER A 69 -19.22 23.72 11.52
N PRO A 70 -20.56 23.85 11.39
CA PRO A 70 -21.38 22.70 11.03
C PRO A 70 -21.34 22.23 9.57
N ASN A 71 -20.79 23.05 8.68
CA ASN A 71 -20.72 22.75 7.24
C ASN A 71 -19.30 22.35 6.80
N ASP A 72 -18.39 22.14 7.76
CA ASP A 72 -17.01 21.79 7.46
C ASP A 72 -16.88 20.30 7.09
N THR A 73 -16.79 20.05 5.79
CA THR A 73 -16.61 18.70 5.26
C THR A 73 -15.25 18.08 5.59
N ILE A 74 -14.22 18.87 5.87
CA ILE A 74 -12.89 18.38 6.25
C ILE A 74 -12.96 17.79 7.66
N LEU A 75 -13.52 18.55 8.61
CA LEU A 75 -13.72 18.08 9.98
C LEU A 75 -14.67 16.87 10.03
N LEU A 76 -15.70 16.86 9.18
CA LEU A 76 -16.66 15.76 9.12
C LEU A 76 -16.03 14.45 8.61
N ARG A 77 -15.11 14.51 7.65
CA ARG A 77 -14.35 13.34 7.19
C ARG A 77 -13.42 12.81 8.28
N ARG A 78 -12.73 13.70 9.01
CA ARG A 78 -11.90 13.31 10.18
C ARG A 78 -12.74 12.67 11.28
N LEU A 79 -13.94 13.18 11.54
CA LEU A 79 -14.86 12.56 12.51
C LEU A 79 -15.22 11.14 12.06
N ILE A 80 -15.55 10.93 10.79
CA ILE A 80 -15.85 9.59 10.24
C ILE A 80 -14.67 8.63 10.44
N GLU A 81 -13.44 9.09 10.23
CA GLU A 81 -12.22 8.28 10.46
C GLU A 81 -12.05 7.92 11.93
N ALA A 82 -12.19 8.90 12.83
CA ALA A 82 -12.09 8.67 14.27
C ALA A 82 -13.17 7.68 14.76
N GLU A 83 -14.43 7.88 14.38
CA GLU A 83 -15.55 7.00 14.74
C GLU A 83 -15.40 5.58 14.18
N ARG A 84 -14.73 5.42 13.04
CA ARG A 84 -14.42 4.08 12.52
C ARG A 84 -13.36 3.41 13.39
N ALA A 85 -12.34 4.15 13.80
CA ALA A 85 -11.25 3.63 14.64
C ALA A 85 -11.72 3.29 16.07
N THR A 86 -12.81 3.89 16.56
CA THR A 86 -13.46 3.49 17.82
C THR A 86 -14.35 2.25 17.69
N GLY A 87 -14.73 1.87 16.47
CA GLY A 87 -15.78 0.87 16.23
C GLY A 87 -17.21 1.39 16.40
N ASN A 88 -17.42 2.71 16.52
CA ASN A 88 -18.76 3.32 16.66
C ASN A 88 -19.47 3.45 15.30
N GLU A 89 -20.08 2.35 14.84
CA GLU A 89 -20.79 2.32 13.56
C GLU A 89 -21.94 3.35 13.46
N GLN A 90 -22.63 3.63 14.58
CA GLN A 90 -23.71 4.63 14.60
C GLN A 90 -23.17 6.04 14.39
N GLY A 91 -22.04 6.38 15.03
CA GLY A 91 -21.35 7.66 14.83
C GLY A 91 -20.89 7.84 13.38
N VAL A 92 -20.25 6.82 12.81
CA VAL A 92 -19.85 6.79 11.38
C VAL A 92 -21.05 7.08 10.48
N LEU A 93 -22.19 6.45 10.73
CA LEU A 93 -23.39 6.60 9.93
C LEU A 93 -24.01 8.00 10.02
N GLN A 94 -24.13 8.54 11.24
CA GLN A 94 -24.69 9.88 11.46
C GLN A 94 -23.83 10.94 10.75
N ALA A 95 -22.51 10.85 10.89
CA ALA A 95 -21.57 11.73 10.21
C ALA A 95 -21.61 11.53 8.68
N THR A 96 -21.69 10.29 8.19
CA THR A 96 -21.82 9.98 6.76
C THR A 96 -23.10 10.58 6.14
N ARG A 97 -24.24 10.51 6.84
CA ARG A 97 -25.50 11.14 6.38
C ARG A 97 -25.36 12.65 6.25
N ARG A 98 -24.70 13.29 7.22
CA ARG A 98 -24.42 14.73 7.17
C ARG A 98 -23.48 15.06 6.02
N LEU A 99 -22.48 14.21 5.76
CA LEU A 99 -21.52 14.40 4.68
C LEU A 99 -22.22 14.34 3.32
N ILE A 100 -23.07 13.35 3.07
CA ILE A 100 -23.81 13.23 1.80
C ILE A 100 -24.73 14.43 1.55
N ARG A 101 -25.26 15.06 2.60
CA ARG A 101 -26.06 16.30 2.45
C ARG A 101 -25.20 17.48 1.98
N LEU A 102 -23.95 17.56 2.46
CA LEU A 102 -23.01 18.63 2.11
C LEU A 102 -22.29 18.36 0.78
N ASP A 103 -22.03 17.08 0.49
CA ASP A 103 -21.37 16.59 -0.71
C ASP A 103 -22.11 15.36 -1.27
N PRO A 104 -23.18 15.59 -2.05
CA PRO A 104 -23.94 14.50 -2.65
C PRO A 104 -23.15 13.72 -3.71
N SER A 105 -21.96 14.18 -4.12
CA SER A 105 -21.15 13.53 -5.15
C SER A 105 -20.21 12.45 -4.61
N ASP A 106 -20.11 12.36 -3.27
CA ASP A 106 -19.28 11.40 -2.55
C ASP A 106 -19.88 9.98 -2.62
N THR A 107 -19.52 9.27 -3.70
CA THR A 107 -20.02 7.90 -3.97
C THR A 107 -19.57 6.88 -2.92
N VAL A 108 -18.47 7.13 -2.21
CA VAL A 108 -18.00 6.26 -1.13
C VAL A 108 -18.92 6.39 0.08
N ALA A 109 -19.26 7.63 0.45
CA ALA A 109 -20.24 7.90 1.49
C ALA A 109 -21.63 7.33 1.12
N GLN A 110 -22.09 7.53 -0.12
CA GLN A 110 -23.35 6.97 -0.61
C GLN A 110 -23.39 5.44 -0.47
N LEU A 111 -22.37 4.74 -0.99
CA LEU A 111 -22.30 3.28 -0.90
C LEU A 111 -22.34 2.81 0.56
N ARG A 112 -21.54 3.43 1.43
CA ARG A 112 -21.53 3.11 2.87
C ARG A 112 -22.92 3.24 3.50
N LEU A 113 -23.65 4.32 3.21
CA LEU A 113 -24.99 4.55 3.74
C LEU A 113 -26.00 3.51 3.23
N LEU A 114 -25.93 3.16 1.94
CA LEU A 114 -26.82 2.18 1.31
C LEU A 114 -26.56 0.77 1.84
N SER A 115 -25.29 0.33 1.88
CA SER A 115 -24.89 -0.97 2.42
C SER A 115 -25.29 -1.11 3.90
N TRP A 116 -25.13 -0.05 4.70
CA TRP A 116 -25.64 -0.04 6.07
C TRP A 116 -27.17 -0.19 6.13
N SER A 117 -27.92 0.54 5.29
CA SER A 117 -29.39 0.43 5.26
C SER A 117 -29.87 -0.99 4.91
N ILE A 118 -29.08 -1.73 4.12
CA ILE A 118 -29.37 -3.12 3.77
C ILE A 118 -29.02 -4.05 4.92
N SER A 119 -27.85 -3.89 5.56
CA SER A 119 -27.43 -4.75 6.67
C SER A 119 -28.38 -4.73 7.86
N GLN A 120 -29.09 -3.60 8.08
CA GLN A 120 -30.12 -3.48 9.12
C GLN A 120 -31.38 -4.32 8.89
N LYS A 121 -31.57 -4.91 7.70
CA LYS A 121 -32.68 -5.83 7.45
C LYS A 121 -32.38 -7.19 8.08
N GLN A 122 -33.37 -7.72 8.80
CA GLN A 122 -33.23 -8.94 9.58
C GLN A 122 -33.25 -10.18 8.70
N THR A 123 -34.05 -10.15 7.63
CA THR A 123 -34.21 -11.30 6.73
C THR A 123 -33.47 -11.10 5.41
N VAL A 124 -33.02 -12.21 4.83
CA VAL A 124 -32.38 -12.21 3.50
C VAL A 124 -33.36 -11.68 2.43
N GLN A 125 -34.64 -12.03 2.54
CA GLN A 125 -35.68 -11.58 1.61
C GLN A 125 -35.83 -10.05 1.62
N GLU A 126 -35.88 -9.43 2.79
CA GLU A 126 -35.93 -7.96 2.91
C GLU A 126 -34.69 -7.26 2.34
N ARG A 127 -33.51 -7.89 2.46
CA ARG A 127 -32.27 -7.39 1.86
C ARG A 127 -32.36 -7.42 0.33
N ILE A 128 -32.80 -8.56 -0.23
CA ILE A 128 -32.98 -8.74 -1.67
C ILE A 128 -34.01 -7.75 -2.23
N GLU A 129 -35.16 -7.58 -1.58
CA GLU A 129 -36.16 -6.59 -2.00
C GLU A 129 -35.63 -5.15 -1.99
N LEU A 130 -34.73 -4.84 -1.07
CA LEU A 130 -34.09 -3.53 -1.01
C LEU A 130 -33.03 -3.36 -2.11
N TYR A 131 -32.24 -4.40 -2.40
CA TYR A 131 -31.36 -4.42 -3.59
C TYR A 131 -32.15 -4.25 -4.88
N ASP A 132 -33.23 -5.01 -5.06
CA ASP A 132 -34.12 -4.93 -6.23
C ASP A 132 -34.65 -3.50 -6.44
N ARG A 133 -34.97 -2.79 -5.36
CA ARG A 133 -35.38 -1.37 -5.41
C ARG A 133 -34.24 -0.45 -5.83
N PHE A 134 -33.03 -0.62 -5.26
CA PHE A 134 -31.86 0.20 -5.56
C PHE A 134 -31.24 -0.08 -6.93
N LEU A 135 -31.46 -1.27 -7.49
CA LEU A 135 -30.98 -1.65 -8.82
C LEU A 135 -32.04 -1.48 -9.91
N GLY A 136 -33.31 -1.31 -9.53
CA GLY A 136 -34.41 -1.04 -10.45
C GLY A 136 -34.51 0.42 -10.91
N PRO A 137 -35.57 0.79 -11.66
CA PRO A 137 -35.75 2.13 -12.24
C PRO A 137 -35.88 3.28 -11.24
N GLU A 138 -36.26 2.98 -9.99
CA GLU A 138 -36.27 3.97 -8.91
C GLU A 138 -34.85 4.26 -8.42
N GLY A 139 -34.08 3.19 -8.16
CA GLY A 139 -32.69 3.28 -7.76
C GLY A 139 -31.80 3.90 -8.82
N GLU A 140 -32.03 3.66 -10.11
CA GLU A 140 -31.30 4.32 -11.19
C GLU A 140 -31.47 5.85 -11.18
N ARG A 141 -32.64 6.35 -10.79
CA ARG A 141 -32.89 7.79 -10.63
C ARG A 141 -32.29 8.35 -9.34
N ALA A 142 -32.31 7.58 -8.26
CA ALA A 142 -31.84 8.02 -6.95
C ALA A 142 -30.31 7.88 -6.78
N ILE A 143 -29.70 6.90 -7.45
CA ILE A 143 -28.29 6.53 -7.41
C ILE A 143 -27.75 6.59 -8.84
N PRO A 144 -27.52 7.81 -9.36
CA PRO A 144 -27.17 7.98 -10.77
C PRO A 144 -25.84 7.29 -11.11
N ASP A 145 -24.88 7.26 -10.18
CA ASP A 145 -23.54 6.71 -10.44
C ASP A 145 -23.58 5.17 -10.60
N PRO A 146 -23.23 4.62 -11.78
CA PRO A 146 -23.20 3.17 -12.02
C PRO A 146 -22.22 2.43 -11.13
N ALA A 147 -21.18 3.10 -10.61
CA ALA A 147 -20.19 2.48 -9.75
C ALA A 147 -20.84 1.99 -8.45
N VAL A 148 -21.68 2.82 -7.81
CA VAL A 148 -22.40 2.45 -6.58
C VAL A 148 -23.33 1.28 -6.85
N ARG A 149 -24.11 1.34 -7.93
CA ARG A 149 -25.04 0.26 -8.33
C ARG A 149 -24.30 -1.05 -8.65
N SER A 150 -23.13 -0.99 -9.26
CA SER A 150 -22.29 -2.17 -9.53
C SER A 150 -21.89 -2.91 -8.24
N ARG A 151 -21.50 -2.19 -7.18
CA ARG A 151 -21.13 -2.82 -5.89
C ARG A 151 -22.36 -3.43 -5.21
N LEU A 152 -23.49 -2.74 -5.22
CA LEU A 152 -24.75 -3.27 -4.69
C LEU A 152 -25.22 -4.54 -5.44
N ALA A 153 -25.06 -4.58 -6.77
CA ALA A 153 -25.38 -5.77 -7.56
C ALA A 153 -24.46 -6.96 -7.24
N LEU A 154 -23.19 -6.70 -6.96
CA LEU A 154 -22.26 -7.74 -6.50
C LEU A 154 -22.65 -8.27 -5.11
N ASP A 155 -22.98 -7.37 -4.17
CA ASP A 155 -23.39 -7.77 -2.82
C ASP A 155 -24.69 -8.61 -2.87
N GLU A 156 -25.65 -8.27 -3.72
CA GLU A 156 -26.86 -9.10 -3.94
C GLU A 156 -26.49 -10.45 -4.57
N ALA A 157 -25.58 -10.48 -5.54
CA ALA A 157 -25.13 -11.73 -6.16
C ALA A 157 -24.57 -12.69 -5.10
N LEU A 158 -23.66 -12.22 -4.24
CA LEU A 158 -23.10 -13.06 -3.16
C LEU A 158 -24.19 -13.63 -2.25
N LEU A 159 -25.18 -12.81 -1.88
CA LEU A 159 -26.32 -13.23 -1.07
C LEU A 159 -27.18 -14.31 -1.76
N LEU A 160 -27.41 -14.17 -3.07
CA LEU A 160 -28.16 -15.15 -3.87
C LEU A 160 -27.40 -16.47 -4.03
N ARG A 161 -26.06 -16.41 -4.12
CA ARG A 161 -25.19 -17.60 -4.12
C ARG A 161 -25.32 -18.36 -2.81
N GLU A 162 -25.33 -17.68 -1.67
CA GLU A 162 -25.52 -18.30 -0.35
C GLU A 162 -26.89 -18.96 -0.19
N GLN A 163 -27.93 -18.41 -0.83
CA GLN A 163 -29.27 -19.01 -0.88
C GLN A 163 -29.40 -20.18 -1.86
N GLY A 164 -28.42 -20.39 -2.74
CA GLY A 164 -28.50 -21.37 -3.82
C GLY A 164 -29.36 -20.95 -5.01
N ASP A 165 -29.76 -19.67 -5.13
CA ASP A 165 -30.44 -19.13 -6.32
C ASP A 165 -29.41 -18.76 -7.39
N GLU A 166 -28.90 -19.81 -8.04
CA GLU A 166 -27.86 -19.71 -9.04
C GLU A 166 -28.23 -18.84 -10.24
N ARG A 167 -29.48 -18.89 -10.69
CA ARG A 167 -29.93 -18.13 -11.85
C ARG A 167 -29.86 -16.63 -11.56
N ARG A 168 -30.43 -16.19 -10.44
CA ARG A 168 -30.36 -14.78 -10.04
C ARG A 168 -28.94 -14.36 -9.69
N PHE A 169 -28.13 -15.25 -9.10
CA PHE A 169 -26.71 -14.99 -8.87
C PHE A 169 -25.99 -14.60 -10.17
N ILE A 170 -26.15 -15.39 -11.24
CA ILE A 170 -25.56 -15.10 -12.55
C ILE A 170 -26.10 -13.77 -13.10
N GLU A 171 -27.42 -13.58 -13.08
CA GLU A 171 -28.06 -12.35 -13.56
C GLU A 171 -27.49 -11.10 -12.84
N ARG A 172 -27.31 -11.15 -11.52
CA ARG A 172 -26.79 -10.04 -10.71
C ARG A 172 -25.29 -9.84 -10.87
N LEU A 173 -24.51 -10.92 -10.99
CA LEU A 173 -23.08 -10.82 -11.24
C LEU A 173 -22.78 -10.23 -12.63
N SER A 174 -23.54 -10.64 -13.65
CA SER A 174 -23.47 -10.04 -14.99
C SER A 174 -23.87 -8.56 -14.97
N LEU A 175 -24.91 -8.20 -14.19
CA LEU A 175 -25.28 -6.80 -14.01
C LEU A 175 -24.12 -6.00 -13.37
N ALA A 176 -23.51 -6.51 -12.31
CA ALA A 176 -22.40 -5.85 -11.61
C ALA A 176 -21.22 -5.55 -12.55
N THR A 177 -20.79 -6.53 -13.34
CA THR A 177 -19.68 -6.37 -14.31
C THR A 177 -20.03 -5.46 -15.48
N SER A 178 -21.30 -5.43 -15.91
CA SER A 178 -21.76 -4.53 -16.98
C SER A 178 -21.87 -3.06 -16.55
N LEU A 179 -22.24 -2.81 -15.29
CA LEU A 179 -22.42 -1.45 -14.77
C LEU A 179 -21.10 -0.71 -14.58
N ASP A 180 -20.06 -1.42 -14.14
CA ASP A 180 -18.74 -0.84 -13.96
C ASP A 180 -17.61 -1.84 -14.20
N SER A 181 -16.87 -1.62 -15.29
CA SER A 181 -15.70 -2.42 -15.66
C SER A 181 -14.53 -2.29 -14.69
N SER A 182 -14.52 -1.29 -13.80
CA SER A 182 -13.46 -1.13 -12.78
C SER A 182 -13.73 -1.90 -11.48
N ASN A 183 -14.86 -2.59 -11.36
CA ASN A 183 -15.18 -3.42 -10.21
C ASN A 183 -14.42 -4.77 -10.26
N LYS A 184 -13.19 -4.76 -9.74
CA LYS A 184 -12.26 -5.91 -9.71
C LYS A 184 -12.90 -7.14 -9.05
N GLU A 185 -13.61 -6.96 -7.96
CA GLU A 185 -14.25 -8.05 -7.21
C GLU A 185 -15.29 -8.77 -8.05
N ALA A 186 -16.16 -8.01 -8.74
CA ALA A 186 -17.16 -8.59 -9.63
C ALA A 186 -16.51 -9.31 -10.81
N ALA A 187 -15.49 -8.71 -11.43
CA ALA A 187 -14.76 -9.33 -12.54
C ALA A 187 -14.06 -10.64 -12.10
N ALA A 188 -13.41 -10.62 -10.95
CA ALA A 188 -12.71 -11.80 -10.39
C ALA A 188 -13.69 -12.92 -10.04
N LEU A 189 -14.82 -12.60 -9.41
CA LEU A 189 -15.86 -13.58 -9.11
C LEU A 189 -16.47 -14.19 -10.38
N ALA A 190 -16.70 -13.38 -11.42
CA ALA A 190 -17.17 -13.87 -12.71
C ALA A 190 -16.16 -14.81 -13.38
N SER A 191 -14.87 -14.45 -13.36
CA SER A 191 -13.78 -15.28 -13.90
C SER A 191 -13.66 -16.62 -13.16
N ALA A 192 -13.69 -16.60 -11.82
CA ALA A 192 -13.63 -17.81 -11.01
C ALA A 192 -14.83 -18.72 -11.26
N PHE A 193 -16.04 -18.17 -11.22
CA PHE A 193 -17.28 -18.92 -11.43
C PHE A 193 -17.36 -19.55 -12.83
N PHE A 194 -16.92 -18.83 -13.86
CA PHE A 194 -16.84 -19.38 -15.21
C PHE A 194 -15.83 -20.55 -15.29
N SER A 195 -14.64 -20.37 -14.72
CA SER A 195 -13.57 -21.37 -14.74
C SER A 195 -13.95 -22.67 -14.01
N GLU A 196 -14.78 -22.58 -12.96
CA GLU A 196 -15.29 -23.75 -12.24
C GLU A 196 -16.28 -24.59 -13.06
N ARG A 197 -16.98 -23.99 -14.03
CA ARG A 197 -18.13 -24.62 -14.69
C ARG A 197 -17.95 -24.89 -16.17
N ASN A 198 -17.18 -24.05 -16.84
CA ASN A 198 -16.92 -24.14 -18.27
C ASN A 198 -15.43 -24.36 -18.45
N PRO A 199 -14.99 -25.56 -18.85
CA PRO A 199 -13.60 -25.84 -19.21
C PRO A 199 -13.25 -25.25 -20.59
N ASP A 200 -13.73 -24.04 -20.89
CA ASP A 200 -13.37 -23.29 -22.09
C ASP A 200 -12.18 -22.37 -21.79
N PRO A 201 -10.96 -22.71 -22.24
CA PRO A 201 -9.78 -21.91 -21.95
C PRO A 201 -9.80 -20.54 -22.64
N VAL A 202 -10.55 -20.39 -23.75
CA VAL A 202 -10.67 -19.12 -24.48
C VAL A 202 -11.50 -18.15 -23.66
N GLY A 203 -12.74 -18.53 -23.29
CA GLY A 203 -13.59 -17.71 -22.42
C GLY A 203 -12.96 -17.46 -21.03
N GLY A 204 -12.22 -18.43 -20.50
CA GLY A 204 -11.45 -18.27 -19.27
C GLY A 204 -10.40 -17.15 -19.36
N LEU A 205 -9.66 -17.09 -20.47
CA LEU A 205 -8.70 -16.02 -20.74
C LEU A 205 -9.38 -14.67 -20.94
N GLU A 206 -10.49 -14.61 -21.69
CA GLU A 206 -11.25 -13.37 -21.89
C GLU A 206 -11.71 -12.76 -20.55
N LEU A 207 -12.20 -13.59 -19.63
CA LEU A 207 -12.58 -13.13 -18.30
C LEU A 207 -11.37 -12.73 -17.45
N ALA A 208 -10.25 -13.44 -17.53
CA ALA A 208 -9.01 -13.05 -16.85
C ALA A 208 -8.51 -11.67 -17.34
N ILE A 209 -8.63 -11.39 -18.64
CA ILE A 209 -8.33 -10.07 -19.21
C ILE A 209 -9.32 -9.02 -18.70
N ASN A 210 -10.59 -9.34 -18.48
CA ASN A 210 -11.52 -8.40 -17.86
C ASN A 210 -11.11 -8.05 -16.41
N VAL A 211 -10.62 -9.02 -15.63
CA VAL A 211 -10.04 -8.72 -14.31
C VAL A 211 -8.80 -7.83 -14.45
N LEU A 212 -7.92 -8.13 -15.41
CA LEU A 212 -6.75 -7.31 -15.71
C LEU A 212 -7.13 -5.87 -16.10
N ARG A 213 -8.21 -5.68 -16.85
CA ARG A 213 -8.69 -4.33 -17.21
C ARG A 213 -9.28 -3.58 -16.01
N ALA A 214 -9.86 -4.28 -15.04
CA ALA A 214 -10.34 -3.66 -13.80
C ALA A 214 -9.19 -3.18 -12.92
N ASP A 215 -8.05 -3.89 -12.94
CA ASP A 215 -6.85 -3.56 -12.19
C ASP A 215 -5.55 -3.86 -12.97
N PRO A 216 -5.16 -3.00 -13.93
CA PRO A 216 -4.02 -3.25 -14.80
C PRO A 216 -2.66 -3.11 -14.12
N ILE A 217 -2.63 -2.67 -12.85
CA ILE A 217 -1.40 -2.49 -12.07
C ILE A 217 -1.15 -3.63 -11.08
N ASP A 218 -2.01 -4.64 -11.00
CA ASP A 218 -1.77 -5.83 -10.17
C ASP A 218 -0.82 -6.81 -10.89
N PRO A 219 0.42 -6.99 -10.39
CA PRO A 219 1.39 -7.90 -11.02
C PRO A 219 0.90 -9.35 -11.09
N ASN A 220 0.07 -9.80 -10.14
CA ASN A 220 -0.39 -11.19 -10.09
C ASN A 220 -1.36 -11.51 -11.23
N LEU A 221 -2.16 -10.54 -11.66
CA LEU A 221 -3.06 -10.72 -12.80
C LEU A 221 -2.29 -10.90 -14.11
N HIS A 222 -1.20 -10.14 -14.29
CA HIS A 222 -0.29 -10.31 -15.43
C HIS A 222 0.36 -11.70 -15.42
N PHE A 223 0.86 -12.17 -14.27
CA PHE A 223 1.41 -13.53 -14.17
C PHE A 223 0.36 -14.62 -14.37
N ALA A 224 -0.87 -14.43 -13.90
CA ALA A 224 -1.96 -15.37 -14.12
C ALA A 224 -2.31 -15.50 -15.62
N VAL A 225 -2.42 -14.38 -16.33
CA VAL A 225 -2.62 -14.34 -17.78
C VAL A 225 -1.45 -15.03 -18.50
N ALA A 226 -0.20 -14.70 -18.16
CA ALA A 226 0.98 -15.36 -18.71
C ALA A 226 0.96 -16.88 -18.49
N GLY A 227 0.54 -17.33 -17.30
CA GLY A 227 0.42 -18.75 -16.97
C GLY A 227 -0.64 -19.48 -17.80
N VAL A 228 -1.76 -18.84 -18.14
CA VAL A 228 -2.75 -19.40 -19.08
C VAL A 228 -2.14 -19.53 -20.47
N LEU A 229 -1.51 -18.47 -20.98
CA LEU A 229 -0.91 -18.43 -22.31
C LEU A 229 0.18 -19.50 -22.50
N VAL A 230 1.01 -19.71 -21.48
CA VAL A 230 2.03 -20.76 -21.40
C VAL A 230 1.46 -22.16 -21.57
N ARG A 231 0.32 -22.48 -20.93
CA ARG A 231 -0.30 -23.80 -21.04
C ARG A 231 -0.76 -24.14 -22.46
N HIS A 232 -1.00 -23.12 -23.27
CA HIS A 232 -1.43 -23.25 -24.66
C HIS A 232 -0.32 -22.87 -25.66
N GLY A 233 0.93 -22.75 -25.22
CA GLY A 233 2.08 -22.52 -26.09
C GLY A 233 2.16 -21.13 -26.72
N VAL A 234 1.41 -20.15 -26.22
CA VAL A 234 1.41 -18.76 -26.72
C VAL A 234 2.49 -17.95 -25.99
N PHE A 235 3.76 -18.33 -26.19
CA PHE A 235 4.88 -17.87 -25.36
C PHE A 235 5.26 -16.39 -25.57
N ASP A 236 5.08 -15.86 -26.77
CA ASP A 236 5.36 -14.45 -27.07
C ASP A 236 4.45 -13.51 -26.29
N GLN A 237 3.14 -13.79 -26.30
CA GLN A 237 2.18 -13.03 -25.48
C GLN A 237 2.39 -13.32 -23.99
N ALA A 238 2.70 -14.56 -23.61
CA ALA A 238 3.01 -14.86 -22.21
C ALA A 238 4.20 -14.05 -21.70
N GLN A 239 5.25 -13.89 -22.52
CA GLN A 239 6.39 -13.06 -22.20
C GLN A 239 6.00 -11.59 -22.02
N ARG A 240 5.18 -11.03 -22.90
CA ARG A 240 4.66 -9.66 -22.79
C ARG A 240 4.01 -9.40 -21.42
N PHE A 241 3.06 -10.24 -21.01
CA PHE A 241 2.39 -10.10 -19.71
C PHE A 241 3.34 -10.38 -18.54
N HIS A 242 4.21 -11.39 -18.64
CA HIS A 242 5.20 -11.66 -17.60
C HIS A 242 6.13 -10.47 -17.36
N ASP A 243 6.61 -9.83 -18.43
CA ASP A 243 7.46 -8.65 -18.37
C ASP A 243 6.73 -7.43 -17.78
N ASN A 244 5.43 -7.28 -18.04
CA ASN A 244 4.60 -6.27 -17.38
C ASN A 244 4.50 -6.53 -15.86
N GLY A 245 4.19 -7.76 -15.45
CA GLY A 245 4.15 -8.14 -14.04
C GLY A 245 5.49 -7.93 -13.32
N ARG A 246 6.61 -8.20 -14.02
CA ARG A 246 7.96 -7.92 -13.53
C ARG A 246 8.22 -6.44 -13.32
N ARG A 247 7.79 -5.58 -14.25
CA ARG A 247 7.94 -4.12 -14.14
C ARG A 247 7.18 -3.58 -12.93
N LEU A 248 5.97 -4.07 -12.71
CA LEU A 248 5.17 -3.72 -11.54
C LEU A 248 5.84 -4.18 -10.23
N LEU A 249 6.25 -5.44 -10.11
CA LEU A 249 6.99 -5.91 -8.91
C LEU A 249 8.29 -5.11 -8.65
N ALA A 250 9.00 -4.74 -9.71
CA ALA A 250 10.19 -3.91 -9.57
C ALA A 250 9.86 -2.50 -9.08
N ALA A 251 8.72 -1.93 -9.50
CA ALA A 251 8.21 -0.65 -8.99
C ALA A 251 7.80 -0.74 -7.50
N ASP A 252 7.36 -1.89 -7.03
CA ASP A 252 7.09 -2.17 -5.60
C ASP A 252 8.38 -2.29 -4.76
N GLY A 253 9.56 -2.21 -5.39
CA GLY A 253 10.84 -2.49 -4.74
C GLY A 253 11.10 -3.97 -4.49
N VAL A 254 10.21 -4.86 -4.95
CA VAL A 254 10.38 -6.32 -4.88
C VAL A 254 11.28 -6.77 -6.03
N SER A 255 12.59 -6.77 -5.77
CA SER A 255 13.59 -7.28 -6.72
C SER A 255 14.15 -8.65 -6.28
N GLY A 256 14.66 -9.42 -7.24
CA GLY A 256 15.38 -10.67 -6.95
C GLY A 256 14.50 -11.89 -6.62
N ASN A 257 13.22 -11.89 -7.02
CA ASN A 257 12.41 -13.11 -6.94
C ASN A 257 12.92 -14.15 -7.97
N LYS A 258 13.64 -15.16 -7.47
CA LYS A 258 14.28 -16.22 -8.27
C LYS A 258 13.30 -16.95 -9.20
N LYS A 259 12.06 -17.19 -8.75
CA LYS A 259 11.05 -17.89 -9.55
C LYS A 259 10.66 -17.04 -10.76
N VAL A 260 10.37 -15.77 -10.54
CA VAL A 260 9.99 -14.82 -11.60
C VAL A 260 11.15 -14.64 -12.59
N GLU A 261 12.39 -14.52 -12.11
CA GLU A 261 13.57 -14.44 -12.99
C GLU A 261 13.74 -15.70 -13.86
N THR A 262 13.62 -16.88 -13.24
CA THR A 262 13.70 -18.18 -13.94
C THR A 262 12.62 -18.32 -15.01
N GLU A 263 11.37 -17.98 -14.69
CA GLU A 263 10.25 -18.02 -15.65
C GLU A 263 10.47 -17.06 -16.82
N SER A 264 11.02 -15.87 -16.58
CA SER A 264 11.31 -14.92 -17.66
C SER A 264 12.42 -15.42 -18.60
N ILE A 265 13.47 -16.05 -18.07
CA ILE A 265 14.51 -16.67 -18.90
C ILE A 265 13.91 -17.83 -19.72
N LEU A 266 13.07 -18.66 -19.10
CA LEU A 266 12.40 -19.76 -19.78
C LEU A 266 11.44 -19.27 -20.86
N LEU A 267 10.67 -18.21 -20.63
CA LEU A 267 9.82 -17.60 -21.66
C LEU A 267 10.65 -17.10 -22.84
N ARG A 268 11.80 -16.47 -22.59
CA ARG A 268 12.72 -16.05 -23.65
C ARG A 268 13.34 -17.24 -24.40
N TRP A 269 13.66 -18.34 -23.71
CA TRP A 269 14.06 -19.59 -24.38
C TRP A 269 12.92 -20.06 -25.30
N GLN A 270 11.70 -20.12 -24.80
CA GLN A 270 10.54 -20.57 -25.58
C GLN A 270 10.26 -19.67 -26.80
N THR A 271 10.64 -18.40 -26.80
CA THR A 271 10.39 -17.48 -27.92
C THR A 271 11.58 -17.29 -28.87
N GLN A 272 12.80 -17.30 -28.35
CA GLN A 272 14.02 -16.96 -29.09
C GLN A 272 14.95 -18.16 -29.32
N GLY A 273 14.69 -19.28 -28.64
CA GLY A 273 15.49 -20.51 -28.75
C GLY A 273 16.63 -20.62 -27.73
N ALA A 274 17.17 -21.83 -27.61
CA ALA A 274 18.23 -22.15 -26.64
C ALA A 274 19.54 -21.40 -26.92
N GLU A 275 19.89 -21.22 -28.20
CA GLU A 275 21.14 -20.58 -28.64
C GLU A 275 21.23 -19.13 -28.18
N VAL A 276 20.14 -18.37 -28.27
CA VAL A 276 20.11 -16.96 -27.86
C VAL A 276 20.33 -16.84 -26.36
N ILE A 277 19.63 -17.65 -25.56
CA ILE A 277 19.80 -17.66 -24.10
C ILE A 277 21.22 -18.07 -23.70
N LEU A 278 21.78 -19.06 -24.40
CA LEU A 278 23.15 -19.50 -24.17
C LEU A 278 24.15 -18.38 -24.45
N ALA A 279 24.01 -17.68 -25.58
CA ALA A 279 24.85 -16.54 -25.94
C ALA A 279 24.74 -15.39 -24.93
N GLU A 280 23.55 -15.11 -24.42
CA GLU A 280 23.35 -14.10 -23.37
C GLU A 280 24.07 -14.48 -22.07
N PHE A 281 23.94 -15.72 -21.62
CA PHE A 281 24.63 -16.19 -20.41
C PHE A 281 26.16 -16.12 -20.57
N GLU A 282 26.69 -16.58 -21.71
CA GLU A 282 28.14 -16.48 -21.98
C GLU A 282 28.61 -15.03 -22.01
N ARG A 283 27.87 -14.13 -22.67
CA ARG A 283 28.21 -12.71 -22.73
C ARG A 283 28.18 -12.06 -21.36
N PHE A 284 27.15 -12.32 -20.55
CA PHE A 284 27.03 -11.78 -19.20
C PHE A 284 28.18 -12.26 -18.30
N LEU A 285 28.47 -13.56 -18.30
CA LEU A 285 29.59 -14.13 -17.55
C LEU A 285 30.93 -13.57 -18.00
N GLN A 286 31.15 -13.48 -19.32
CA GLN A 286 32.38 -12.92 -19.87
C GLN A 286 32.58 -11.48 -19.39
N LEU A 287 31.56 -10.62 -19.48
CA LEU A 287 31.65 -9.23 -19.00
C LEU A 287 31.96 -9.14 -17.50
N GLN A 288 31.34 -9.98 -16.67
CA GLN A 288 31.63 -9.98 -15.22
C GLN A 288 33.04 -10.49 -14.91
N ARG A 289 33.51 -11.51 -15.65
CA ARG A 289 34.87 -12.06 -15.50
C ARG A 289 35.94 -11.07 -15.94
N GLU A 290 35.72 -10.36 -17.05
CA GLU A 290 36.59 -9.29 -17.53
C GLU A 290 36.64 -8.12 -16.54
N ALA A 291 35.50 -7.70 -15.97
CA ALA A 291 35.45 -6.67 -14.94
C ALA A 291 36.21 -7.07 -13.66
N ALA A 292 36.08 -8.32 -13.23
CA ALA A 292 36.85 -8.85 -12.09
C ALA A 292 38.36 -8.88 -12.39
N ALA A 293 38.76 -9.31 -13.60
CA ALA A 293 40.16 -9.31 -14.02
C ALA A 293 40.75 -7.89 -14.04
N GLN A 294 40.02 -6.92 -14.60
CA GLN A 294 40.43 -5.51 -14.61
C GLN A 294 40.54 -4.94 -13.20
N ARG A 295 39.59 -5.26 -12.30
CA ARG A 295 39.63 -4.84 -10.89
C ARG A 295 40.86 -5.37 -10.17
N ILE A 296 41.21 -6.65 -10.37
CA ILE A 296 42.41 -7.27 -9.80
C ILE A 296 43.67 -6.63 -10.37
N ALA A 297 43.74 -6.40 -11.68
CA ALA A 297 44.87 -5.75 -12.32
C ALA A 297 45.09 -4.32 -11.76
N GLN A 298 44.01 -3.54 -11.61
CA GLN A 298 44.05 -2.19 -11.02
C GLN A 298 44.54 -2.20 -9.57
N LEU A 299 44.04 -3.12 -8.74
CA LEU A 299 44.49 -3.24 -7.35
C LEU A 299 45.96 -3.65 -7.27
N THR A 300 46.37 -4.57 -8.13
CA THR A 300 47.76 -5.04 -8.22
C THR A 300 48.70 -3.91 -8.64
N GLU A 301 48.32 -3.13 -9.66
CA GLU A 301 49.06 -1.94 -10.11
C GLU A 301 49.13 -0.86 -9.03
N ALA A 302 48.07 -0.70 -8.24
CA ALA A 302 48.01 0.21 -7.10
C ALA A 302 48.73 -0.32 -5.83
N GLY A 303 49.33 -1.52 -5.86
CA GLY A 303 49.97 -2.15 -4.70
C GLY A 303 49.00 -2.50 -3.56
N GLN A 304 47.71 -2.66 -3.86
CA GLN A 304 46.66 -3.00 -2.90
C GLN A 304 46.41 -4.53 -2.86
N PRO A 305 46.02 -5.09 -1.70
CA PRO A 305 45.73 -6.52 -1.58
C PRO A 305 44.49 -6.92 -2.38
N THR A 306 44.53 -8.11 -2.98
CA THR A 306 43.47 -8.66 -3.83
C THR A 306 42.71 -9.82 -3.18
N ASP A 307 43.10 -10.24 -1.96
CA ASP A 307 42.57 -11.43 -1.27
C ASP A 307 41.06 -11.42 -1.04
N ASN A 308 40.45 -10.23 -0.97
CA ASN A 308 39.00 -10.05 -0.77
C ASN A 308 38.22 -9.88 -2.09
N VAL A 309 38.89 -9.95 -3.24
CA VAL A 309 38.26 -9.81 -4.56
C VAL A 309 38.15 -11.18 -5.21
N LYS A 310 36.95 -11.53 -5.66
CA LYS A 310 36.71 -12.77 -6.39
C LYS A 310 37.53 -12.79 -7.68
N SER A 311 38.28 -13.86 -7.89
CA SER A 311 38.96 -14.13 -9.16
C SER A 311 37.94 -14.34 -10.29
N PRO A 312 38.32 -14.13 -11.57
CA PRO A 312 37.44 -14.37 -12.71
C PRO A 312 36.83 -15.79 -12.71
N ASP A 313 37.60 -16.81 -12.32
CA ASP A 313 37.11 -18.20 -12.25
C ASP A 313 36.11 -18.45 -11.12
N GLU A 314 36.02 -17.55 -10.13
CA GLU A 314 35.03 -17.63 -9.05
C GLU A 314 33.71 -16.92 -9.37
N ILE A 315 33.68 -16.11 -10.44
CA ILE A 315 32.47 -15.48 -10.96
C ILE A 315 31.63 -16.54 -11.69
N ARG A 316 30.40 -16.73 -11.19
CA ARG A 316 29.44 -17.75 -11.64
C ARG A 316 28.04 -17.16 -11.66
N LEU A 317 27.14 -17.73 -12.46
CA LEU A 317 25.73 -17.40 -12.38
C LEU A 317 25.13 -17.96 -11.08
N PRO A 318 23.97 -17.44 -10.64
CA PRO A 318 23.16 -18.13 -9.63
C PRO A 318 22.84 -19.57 -10.06
N VAL A 319 22.76 -20.50 -9.11
CA VAL A 319 22.56 -21.95 -9.36
C VAL A 319 21.40 -22.25 -10.32
N HIS A 320 20.26 -21.56 -10.16
CA HIS A 320 19.11 -21.75 -11.04
C HIS A 320 19.41 -21.32 -12.49
N SER A 321 20.19 -20.26 -12.68
CA SER A 321 20.63 -19.79 -13.99
C SER A 321 21.72 -20.68 -14.60
N GLU A 322 22.67 -21.21 -13.81
CA GLU A 322 23.64 -22.21 -14.31
C GLU A 322 22.91 -23.49 -14.77
N ARG A 323 21.89 -23.94 -14.04
CA ARG A 323 21.06 -25.07 -14.48
C ARG A 323 20.41 -24.82 -15.84
N LEU A 324 19.85 -23.63 -16.05
CA LEU A 324 19.28 -23.24 -17.35
C LEU A 324 20.34 -23.21 -18.45
N ARG A 325 21.53 -22.64 -18.16
CA ARG A 325 22.66 -22.60 -19.09
C ARG A 325 23.10 -24.01 -19.49
N THR A 326 23.24 -24.94 -18.55
CA THR A 326 23.58 -26.34 -18.85
C THR A 326 22.53 -27.00 -19.73
N MET A 327 21.25 -26.81 -19.42
CA MET A 327 20.16 -27.42 -20.20
C MET A 327 20.07 -26.83 -21.61
N ALA A 328 20.27 -25.52 -21.76
CA ALA A 328 20.32 -24.87 -23.06
C ALA A 328 21.50 -25.37 -23.89
N ALA A 329 22.69 -25.49 -23.29
CA ALA A 329 23.87 -26.05 -23.94
C ALA A 329 23.65 -27.52 -24.37
N ALA A 330 23.00 -28.32 -23.53
CA ALA A 330 22.61 -29.69 -23.87
C ALA A 330 21.59 -29.76 -25.01
N ALA A 331 20.64 -28.82 -25.08
CA ALA A 331 19.65 -28.77 -26.16
C ALA A 331 20.31 -28.48 -27.52
N VAL A 332 21.29 -27.56 -27.55
CA VAL A 332 22.07 -27.17 -28.73
C VAL A 332 23.14 -28.19 -29.10
N GLY A 333 23.65 -28.95 -28.11
CA GLY A 333 24.73 -29.92 -28.29
C GLY A 333 26.15 -29.33 -28.17
N ASP A 334 26.31 -28.15 -27.54
CA ASP A 334 27.62 -27.53 -27.31
C ASP A 334 28.33 -28.18 -26.11
N ARG A 335 29.19 -29.17 -26.39
CA ARG A 335 29.94 -29.91 -25.37
C ARG A 335 30.86 -29.03 -24.53
N VAL A 336 31.46 -28.00 -25.11
CA VAL A 336 32.42 -27.14 -24.39
C VAL A 336 31.69 -26.32 -23.33
N ILE A 337 30.53 -25.77 -23.66
CA ILE A 337 29.73 -25.00 -22.71
C ILE A 337 29.06 -25.92 -21.68
N ILE A 338 28.65 -27.14 -22.07
CA ILE A 338 28.14 -28.15 -21.11
C ILE A 338 29.17 -28.44 -20.02
N GLU A 339 30.42 -28.75 -20.38
CA GLU A 339 31.48 -29.07 -19.41
C GLU A 339 31.76 -27.89 -18.46
N ARG A 340 31.88 -26.68 -19.02
CA ARG A 340 32.09 -25.46 -18.24
C ARG A 340 30.92 -25.15 -17.30
N SER A 341 29.68 -25.20 -17.80
CA SER A 341 28.49 -24.90 -17.00
C SER A 341 28.24 -25.94 -15.91
N LEU A 342 28.49 -27.24 -16.16
CA LEU A 342 28.40 -28.28 -15.12
C LEU A 342 29.43 -28.09 -14.02
N LYS A 343 30.66 -27.68 -14.38
CA LYS A 343 31.68 -27.32 -13.40
C LYS A 343 31.24 -26.11 -12.58
N ASP A 344 30.78 -25.04 -13.22
CA ASP A 344 30.31 -23.82 -12.55
C ASP A 344 29.09 -24.10 -11.64
N LEU A 345 28.14 -24.93 -12.10
CA LEU A 345 26.98 -25.38 -11.32
C LEU A 345 27.41 -26.15 -10.07
N LYS A 346 28.30 -27.15 -10.22
CA LYS A 346 28.84 -27.91 -9.09
C LYS A 346 29.56 -26.99 -8.10
N ASP A 347 30.47 -26.14 -8.60
CA ASP A 347 31.26 -25.24 -7.78
C ASP A 347 30.36 -24.19 -7.07
N GLY A 348 29.20 -23.84 -7.64
CA GLY A 348 28.19 -22.98 -7.02
C GLY A 348 27.29 -23.69 -6.00
N LEU A 349 27.08 -25.00 -6.15
CA LEU A 349 26.31 -25.84 -5.23
C LEU A 349 27.11 -26.28 -4.01
N ASP A 350 28.40 -26.59 -4.18
CA ASP A 350 29.28 -27.10 -3.11
C ASP A 350 29.26 -26.21 -1.85
N PRO A 351 29.38 -24.86 -1.94
CA PRO A 351 29.28 -23.98 -0.77
C PRO A 351 27.91 -24.01 -0.09
N GLN A 352 26.82 -24.14 -0.87
CA GLN A 352 25.46 -24.17 -0.31
C GLN A 352 25.21 -25.48 0.43
N LEU A 353 25.64 -26.61 -0.14
CA LEU A 353 25.55 -27.92 0.51
C LEU A 353 26.40 -27.95 1.79
N LYS A 354 27.60 -27.39 1.77
CA LYS A 354 28.44 -27.24 2.98
C LYS A 354 27.75 -26.38 4.04
N ALA A 355 27.17 -25.24 3.65
CA ALA A 355 26.44 -24.36 4.58
C ALA A 355 25.22 -25.07 5.21
N ILE A 356 24.47 -25.85 4.43
CA ILE A 356 23.37 -26.67 4.94
C ILE A 356 23.91 -27.73 5.92
N ALA A 357 24.98 -28.46 5.55
CA ALA A 357 25.57 -29.48 6.40
C ALA A 357 26.08 -28.91 7.74
N GLU A 358 26.71 -27.74 7.74
CA GLU A 358 27.11 -27.06 8.99
C GLU A 358 25.90 -26.59 9.79
N ARG A 359 24.86 -26.04 9.13
CA ARG A 359 23.63 -25.62 9.81
C ARG A 359 22.90 -26.80 10.46
N MET A 360 22.89 -27.97 9.83
CA MET A 360 22.31 -29.20 10.39
C MET A 360 23.03 -29.70 11.66
N LYS A 361 24.27 -29.27 11.90
CA LYS A 361 25.01 -29.60 13.14
C LYS A 361 24.67 -28.66 14.30
N THR A 362 23.92 -27.57 14.06
CA THR A 362 23.59 -26.61 15.12
C THR A 362 22.51 -27.17 16.05
N PRO A 363 22.59 -26.97 17.38
CA PRO A 363 21.63 -27.52 18.34
C PRO A 363 20.18 -27.17 18.02
N GLY A 364 19.91 -25.92 17.64
CA GLY A 364 18.56 -25.46 17.30
C GLY A 364 17.93 -26.14 16.08
N VAL A 365 18.73 -26.73 15.18
CA VAL A 365 18.21 -27.54 14.06
C VAL A 365 18.05 -29.01 14.46
N GLN A 366 18.91 -29.53 15.33
CA GLN A 366 18.81 -30.91 15.82
C GLN A 366 17.59 -31.12 16.73
N GLU A 367 17.18 -30.07 17.43
CA GLU A 367 16.00 -30.06 18.31
C GLU A 367 14.70 -29.76 17.56
N ASP A 368 14.77 -29.35 16.28
CA ASP A 368 13.63 -29.02 15.41
C ASP A 368 13.55 -29.97 14.20
N PRO A 369 12.73 -31.04 14.28
CA PRO A 369 12.56 -32.01 13.20
C PRO A 369 12.05 -31.41 11.89
N GLU A 370 11.24 -30.35 11.94
CA GLU A 370 10.67 -29.72 10.75
C GLU A 370 11.77 -28.95 9.99
N LEU A 371 12.58 -28.18 10.72
CA LEU A 371 13.71 -27.46 10.13
C LEU A 371 14.77 -28.43 9.58
N GLN A 372 15.03 -29.53 10.27
CA GLN A 372 15.93 -30.58 9.79
C GLN A 372 15.41 -31.23 8.49
N ALA A 373 14.10 -31.52 8.42
CA ALA A 373 13.48 -32.06 7.22
C ALA A 373 13.55 -31.07 6.05
N ALA A 374 13.27 -29.78 6.29
CA ALA A 374 13.33 -28.73 5.28
C ALA A 374 14.75 -28.56 4.69
N LEU A 375 15.78 -28.54 5.54
CA LEU A 375 17.18 -28.45 5.12
C LEU A 375 17.62 -29.71 4.35
N SER A 376 17.19 -30.89 4.78
CA SER A 376 17.45 -32.16 4.09
C SER A 376 16.82 -32.16 2.69
N GLN A 377 15.55 -31.75 2.58
CA GLN A 377 14.85 -31.62 1.31
C GLN A 377 15.54 -30.63 0.38
N GLN A 378 16.02 -29.50 0.91
CA GLN A 378 16.78 -28.52 0.13
C GLN A 378 18.09 -29.10 -0.41
N ALA A 379 18.87 -29.81 0.42
CA ALA A 379 20.10 -30.46 -0.01
C ALA A 379 19.86 -31.54 -1.07
N VAL A 380 18.82 -32.36 -0.88
CA VAL A 380 18.41 -33.38 -1.86
C VAL A 380 18.00 -32.74 -3.19
N SER A 381 17.23 -31.65 -3.15
CA SER A 381 16.84 -30.90 -4.36
C SER A 381 18.07 -30.46 -5.17
N TYR A 382 19.08 -29.89 -4.52
CA TYR A 382 20.31 -29.48 -5.19
C TYR A 382 21.11 -30.65 -5.78
N ALA A 383 21.20 -31.76 -5.06
CA ALA A 383 21.89 -32.96 -5.55
C ALA A 383 21.17 -33.57 -6.77
N VAL A 384 19.83 -33.64 -6.73
CA VAL A 384 19.00 -34.11 -7.85
C VAL A 384 19.18 -33.22 -9.07
N GLU A 385 19.20 -31.89 -8.91
CA GLU A 385 19.44 -30.97 -10.02
C GLU A 385 20.77 -31.23 -10.73
N LEU A 386 21.85 -31.45 -9.97
CA LEU A 386 23.17 -31.77 -10.53
C LEU A 386 23.19 -33.14 -11.22
N ILE A 387 22.58 -34.16 -10.60
CA ILE A 387 22.46 -35.52 -11.17
C ILE A 387 21.71 -35.47 -12.51
N VAL A 388 20.54 -34.84 -12.54
CA VAL A 388 19.72 -34.72 -13.75
C VAL A 388 20.49 -33.96 -14.83
N SER A 389 21.17 -32.87 -14.48
CA SER A 389 21.99 -32.11 -15.43
C SER A 389 23.09 -32.94 -16.06
N ARG A 390 23.80 -33.77 -15.26
CA ARG A 390 24.81 -34.70 -15.76
C ARG A 390 24.24 -35.80 -16.66
N LEU A 391 23.08 -36.37 -16.30
CA LEU A 391 22.43 -37.43 -17.08
C LEU A 391 21.92 -36.93 -18.43
N VAL A 392 21.29 -35.74 -18.47
CA VAL A 392 20.88 -35.08 -19.71
C VAL A 392 22.10 -34.76 -20.57
N ALA A 393 23.15 -34.18 -19.97
CA ALA A 393 24.39 -33.82 -20.66
C ALA A 393 25.28 -35.00 -21.09
N ASN A 394 24.99 -36.22 -20.63
CA ASN A 394 25.86 -37.40 -20.77
C ASN A 394 27.30 -37.17 -20.25
N MET A 395 27.43 -36.57 -19.07
CA MET A 395 28.72 -36.20 -18.48
C MET A 395 28.87 -36.79 -17.07
N ASP A 396 30.11 -37.07 -16.65
CA ASP A 396 30.43 -37.47 -15.26
C ASP A 396 29.65 -38.70 -14.73
N ILE A 397 29.25 -39.64 -15.60
CA ILE A 397 28.40 -40.81 -15.25
C ILE A 397 28.90 -41.63 -14.05
N PRO A 398 30.22 -41.89 -13.86
CA PRO A 398 30.71 -42.58 -12.67
C PRO A 398 30.34 -41.87 -11.36
N LYS A 399 30.42 -40.52 -11.34
CA LYS A 399 30.06 -39.71 -10.16
C LYS A 399 28.57 -39.75 -9.91
N VAL A 400 27.75 -39.68 -10.96
CA VAL A 400 26.28 -39.76 -10.85
C VAL A 400 25.85 -41.02 -10.10
N THR A 401 26.52 -42.15 -10.32
CA THR A 401 26.17 -43.39 -9.60
C THR A 401 26.40 -43.26 -8.10
N GLY A 402 27.55 -42.72 -7.69
CA GLY A 402 27.85 -42.48 -6.28
C GLY A 402 26.86 -41.52 -5.65
N ASP A 403 26.61 -40.38 -6.30
CA ASP A 403 25.71 -39.34 -5.81
C ASP A 403 24.26 -39.88 -5.70
N SER A 404 23.78 -40.62 -6.71
CA SER A 404 22.45 -41.23 -6.71
C SER A 404 22.23 -42.23 -5.58
N ALA A 405 23.26 -43.01 -5.22
CA ALA A 405 23.20 -43.95 -4.11
C ALA A 405 23.10 -43.22 -2.76
N GLN A 406 23.75 -42.07 -2.62
CA GLN A 406 23.71 -41.25 -1.40
C GLN A 406 22.34 -40.62 -1.16
N ILE A 407 21.70 -40.10 -2.21
CA ILE A 407 20.40 -39.41 -2.06
C ILE A 407 19.20 -40.36 -2.01
N ARG A 408 19.35 -41.59 -2.51
CA ARG A 408 18.25 -42.57 -2.64
C ARG A 408 17.42 -42.74 -1.35
N PRO A 409 18.00 -42.95 -0.15
CA PRO A 409 17.21 -43.23 1.05
C PRO A 409 16.24 -42.11 1.43
N LEU A 410 16.61 -40.87 1.13
CA LEU A 410 15.83 -39.67 1.43
C LEU A 410 14.85 -39.34 0.28
N PHE A 411 15.32 -39.48 -0.96
CA PHE A 411 14.55 -39.06 -2.13
C PHE A 411 13.48 -40.07 -2.56
N SER A 412 13.75 -41.38 -2.44
CA SER A 412 12.80 -42.42 -2.86
C SER A 412 11.50 -42.43 -2.05
N GLN A 413 11.54 -41.91 -0.81
CA GLN A 413 10.35 -41.77 0.03
C GLN A 413 9.45 -40.62 -0.44
N THR A 414 10.04 -39.58 -1.05
CA THR A 414 9.33 -38.35 -1.43
C THR A 414 8.92 -38.36 -2.90
N SER A 415 9.71 -38.97 -3.78
CA SER A 415 9.48 -38.98 -5.24
C SER A 415 10.00 -40.29 -5.87
N PRO A 416 9.37 -41.43 -5.58
CA PRO A 416 9.82 -42.74 -6.03
C PRO A 416 9.91 -42.85 -7.56
N GLU A 417 8.99 -42.21 -8.29
CA GLU A 417 8.94 -42.24 -9.76
C GLU A 417 10.14 -41.50 -10.38
N GLN A 418 10.55 -40.36 -9.79
CA GLN A 418 11.71 -39.62 -10.27
C GLN A 418 13.00 -40.38 -10.02
N MET A 419 13.12 -41.06 -8.87
CA MET A 419 14.28 -41.89 -8.56
C MET A 419 14.36 -43.10 -9.52
N ALA A 420 13.22 -43.74 -9.82
CA ALA A 420 13.17 -44.83 -10.80
C ALA A 420 13.59 -44.37 -12.20
N ALA A 421 13.21 -43.16 -12.62
CA ALA A 421 13.66 -42.56 -13.87
C ALA A 421 15.18 -42.31 -13.88
N ILE A 422 15.74 -41.79 -12.78
CA ILE A 422 17.20 -41.61 -12.61
C ILE A 422 17.93 -42.95 -12.74
N ASP A 423 17.43 -44.00 -12.09
CA ASP A 423 18.05 -45.33 -12.12
C ASP A 423 18.05 -45.94 -13.52
N ALA A 424 16.91 -45.85 -14.21
CA ALA A 424 16.78 -46.33 -15.58
C ALA A 424 17.75 -45.58 -16.52
N MET A 425 17.90 -44.26 -16.34
CA MET A 425 18.83 -43.48 -17.14
C MET A 425 20.29 -43.76 -16.79
N VAL A 426 20.63 -44.03 -15.53
CA VAL A 426 21.97 -44.49 -15.13
C VAL A 426 22.32 -45.82 -15.80
N LEU A 427 21.38 -46.78 -15.84
CA LEU A 427 21.57 -48.05 -16.56
C LEU A 427 21.81 -47.81 -18.05
N TYR A 428 21.01 -46.94 -18.66
CA TYR A 428 21.16 -46.57 -20.08
C TYR A 428 22.53 -45.96 -20.37
N ARG A 429 22.96 -44.96 -19.58
CA ARG A 429 24.28 -44.30 -19.71
C ARG A 429 25.47 -45.21 -19.44
N ARG A 430 25.25 -46.37 -18.80
CA ARG A 430 26.24 -47.44 -18.62
C ARG A 430 26.20 -48.50 -19.73
N HIS A 431 25.53 -48.20 -20.84
CA HIS A 431 25.37 -49.08 -22.00
C HIS A 431 24.58 -50.37 -21.72
N ASN A 432 23.76 -50.42 -20.67
CA ASN A 432 22.84 -51.54 -20.40
C ASN A 432 21.46 -51.27 -21.03
N VAL A 433 21.44 -51.15 -22.36
CA VAL A 433 20.29 -50.66 -23.14
C VAL A 433 19.07 -51.58 -23.00
N GLU A 434 19.27 -52.90 -23.07
CA GLU A 434 18.18 -53.90 -23.01
C GLU A 434 17.37 -53.83 -21.71
N GLN A 435 18.04 -53.59 -20.58
CA GLN A 435 17.37 -53.45 -19.28
C GLN A 435 16.81 -52.04 -19.07
N ALA A 436 17.49 -51.02 -19.57
CA ALA A 436 17.11 -49.63 -19.34
C ALA A 436 15.88 -49.19 -20.14
N MET A 437 15.77 -49.59 -21.42
CA MET A 437 14.71 -49.11 -22.30
C MET A 437 13.29 -49.45 -21.82
N PRO A 438 12.97 -50.68 -21.37
CA PRO A 438 11.66 -50.99 -20.81
C PRO A 438 11.32 -50.14 -19.58
N LEU A 439 12.30 -49.89 -18.70
CA LEU A 439 12.13 -49.08 -17.50
C LEU A 439 11.93 -47.60 -17.84
N LEU A 440 12.71 -47.06 -18.78
CA LEU A 440 12.55 -45.69 -19.26
C LEU A 440 11.17 -45.47 -19.88
N LYS A 441 10.70 -46.42 -20.71
CA LYS A 441 9.36 -46.36 -21.30
C LYS A 441 8.27 -46.38 -20.24
N GLN A 442 8.35 -47.28 -19.26
CA GLN A 442 7.42 -47.33 -18.13
C GLN A 442 7.42 -46.01 -17.33
N ASN A 443 8.60 -45.46 -17.06
CA ASN A 443 8.76 -44.23 -16.30
C ASN A 443 8.27 -42.99 -17.06
N ALA A 444 8.25 -43.04 -18.39
CA ALA A 444 7.75 -41.95 -19.25
C ALA A 444 6.24 -41.70 -19.10
N ASP A 445 5.47 -42.71 -18.67
CA ASP A 445 4.04 -42.59 -18.45
C ASP A 445 3.70 -41.98 -17.08
N VAL A 446 4.63 -42.04 -16.12
CA VAL A 446 4.38 -41.64 -14.72
C VAL A 446 5.16 -40.41 -14.27
N SER A 447 6.22 -40.00 -14.99
CA SER A 447 6.97 -38.78 -14.64
C SER A 447 7.49 -38.01 -15.86
N THR A 448 7.51 -36.68 -15.73
CA THR A 448 8.11 -35.76 -16.71
C THR A 448 9.59 -36.06 -16.94
N LEU A 449 10.32 -36.40 -15.88
CA LEU A 449 11.74 -36.74 -15.98
C LEU A 449 11.95 -38.05 -16.75
N GLY A 450 11.13 -39.07 -16.48
CA GLY A 450 11.11 -40.32 -17.23
C GLY A 450 10.82 -40.11 -18.70
N ALA A 451 9.89 -39.22 -19.04
CA ALA A 451 9.56 -38.89 -20.43
C ALA A 451 10.75 -38.23 -21.15
N VAL A 452 11.46 -37.29 -20.52
CA VAL A 452 12.68 -36.71 -21.11
C VAL A 452 13.76 -37.77 -21.31
N PHE A 453 14.03 -38.60 -20.32
CA PHE A 453 15.06 -39.63 -20.43
C PHE A 453 14.74 -40.69 -21.48
N TYR A 454 13.47 -41.09 -21.58
CA TYR A 454 13.01 -41.96 -22.66
C TYR A 454 13.15 -41.28 -24.03
N GLY A 455 12.87 -39.98 -24.13
CA GLY A 455 13.08 -39.19 -25.33
C GLY A 455 14.54 -39.17 -25.78
N ILE A 456 15.45 -38.86 -24.86
CA ILE A 456 16.91 -38.86 -25.10
C ILE A 456 17.39 -40.24 -25.54
N ALA A 457 17.00 -41.30 -24.84
CA ALA A 457 17.40 -42.65 -25.18
C ALA A 457 16.87 -43.08 -26.55
N SER A 458 15.61 -42.79 -26.86
CA SER A 458 15.00 -43.13 -28.16
C SER A 458 15.67 -42.38 -29.31
N GLU A 459 15.99 -41.09 -29.11
CA GLU A 459 16.71 -40.28 -30.09
C GLU A 459 18.10 -40.86 -30.39
N GLU A 460 18.85 -41.23 -29.35
CA GLU A 460 20.18 -41.83 -29.50
C GLU A 460 20.15 -43.26 -30.10
N GLN A 461 19.05 -43.99 -29.95
CA GLN A 461 18.82 -45.29 -30.60
C GLN A 461 18.34 -45.16 -32.07
N GLY A 462 18.12 -43.94 -32.56
CA GLY A 462 17.63 -43.71 -33.92
C GLY A 462 16.12 -43.96 -34.09
N ASP A 463 15.33 -43.82 -33.02
CA ASP A 463 13.87 -43.83 -33.04
C ASP A 463 13.32 -42.40 -32.85
N PRO A 464 13.28 -41.58 -33.91
CA PRO A 464 12.85 -40.18 -33.83
C PRO A 464 11.36 -40.02 -33.53
N GLU A 465 10.53 -41.04 -33.78
CA GLU A 465 9.09 -40.96 -33.52
C GLU A 465 8.79 -41.05 -32.04
N SER A 466 9.29 -42.09 -31.37
CA SER A 466 9.15 -42.24 -29.91
C SER A 466 9.82 -41.08 -29.16
N ALA A 467 10.98 -40.63 -29.64
CA ALA A 467 11.68 -39.48 -29.06
C ALA A 467 10.82 -38.21 -29.09
N ALA A 468 10.27 -37.88 -30.26
CA ALA A 468 9.43 -36.71 -30.43
C ALA A 468 8.16 -36.80 -29.57
N GLU A 469 7.50 -37.96 -29.48
CA GLU A 469 6.31 -38.10 -28.62
C GLU A 469 6.63 -37.83 -27.14
N ALA A 470 7.74 -38.40 -26.64
CA ALA A 470 8.18 -38.23 -25.26
C ALA A 470 8.57 -36.78 -24.93
N TYR A 471 9.26 -36.11 -25.87
CA TYR A 471 9.59 -34.70 -25.75
C TYR A 471 8.35 -33.80 -25.81
N ALA A 472 7.41 -34.05 -26.72
CA ALA A 472 6.15 -33.31 -26.81
C ALA A 472 5.34 -33.42 -25.51
N ARG A 473 5.26 -34.62 -24.94
CA ARG A 473 4.61 -34.87 -23.64
C ARG A 473 5.23 -34.02 -22.52
N THR A 474 6.56 -34.02 -22.43
CA THR A 474 7.29 -33.23 -21.42
C THR A 474 7.04 -31.74 -21.59
N ALA A 475 7.21 -31.24 -22.82
CA ALA A 475 7.06 -29.82 -23.14
C ALA A 475 5.65 -29.33 -22.80
N ARG A 476 4.60 -30.09 -23.12
CA ARG A 476 3.21 -29.76 -22.80
C ARG A 476 2.91 -29.81 -21.29
N PHE A 477 3.49 -30.75 -20.56
CA PHE A 477 3.24 -30.90 -19.13
C PHE A 477 3.91 -29.79 -18.29
N SER A 478 5.14 -29.40 -18.62
CA SER A 478 5.89 -28.40 -17.85
C SER A 478 6.61 -27.38 -18.75
N PRO A 479 5.87 -26.55 -19.50
CA PRO A 479 6.42 -25.61 -20.48
C PRO A 479 7.38 -24.57 -19.89
N LEU A 480 7.18 -24.16 -18.62
CA LEU A 480 8.09 -23.28 -17.89
C LEU A 480 8.99 -24.03 -16.92
N SER A 481 9.61 -25.11 -17.41
CA SER A 481 10.74 -25.74 -16.74
C SER A 481 11.91 -25.90 -17.70
N ALA A 482 13.13 -26.02 -17.15
CA ALA A 482 14.33 -26.27 -17.94
C ALA A 482 14.20 -27.53 -18.82
N LEU A 483 13.55 -28.58 -18.28
CA LEU A 483 13.29 -29.83 -18.98
C LEU A 483 12.24 -29.68 -20.09
N GLY A 484 11.17 -28.90 -19.85
CA GLY A 484 10.16 -28.64 -20.87
C GLY A 484 10.69 -27.80 -22.03
N ALA A 485 11.51 -26.78 -21.75
CA ALA A 485 12.17 -25.97 -22.79
C ALA A 485 13.21 -26.77 -23.58
N PHE A 486 14.02 -27.60 -22.89
CA PHE A 486 14.90 -28.58 -23.52
C PHE A 486 14.13 -29.51 -24.45
N ALA A 487 13.07 -30.15 -23.94
CA ALA A 487 12.28 -31.13 -24.69
C ALA A 487 11.63 -30.50 -25.92
N ARG A 488 11.07 -29.29 -25.82
CA ARG A 488 10.54 -28.59 -27.00
C ARG A 488 11.62 -28.34 -28.05
N THR A 489 12.79 -27.85 -27.64
CA THR A 489 13.92 -27.59 -28.56
C THR A 489 14.30 -28.88 -29.31
N ARG A 490 14.38 -30.02 -28.61
CA ARG A 490 14.67 -31.33 -29.25
C ARG A 490 13.54 -31.80 -30.16
N TYR A 491 12.27 -31.64 -29.75
CA TYR A 491 11.13 -31.98 -30.58
C TYR A 491 11.15 -31.24 -31.92
N GLU A 492 11.32 -29.92 -31.89
CA GLU A 492 11.33 -29.06 -33.08
C GLU A 492 12.52 -29.39 -34.00
N LEU A 493 13.67 -29.76 -33.42
CA LEU A 493 14.82 -30.23 -34.19
C LEU A 493 14.54 -31.56 -34.91
N ILE A 494 13.90 -32.51 -34.25
CA ILE A 494 13.59 -33.84 -34.80
C ILE A 494 12.49 -33.76 -35.87
N LYS A 495 11.42 -33.00 -35.61
CA LYS A 495 10.25 -32.92 -36.49
C LYS A 495 10.37 -31.84 -37.56
N GLY A 496 11.22 -30.83 -37.36
CA GLY A 496 11.36 -29.70 -38.29
C GLY A 496 10.16 -28.75 -38.30
N GLU A 497 9.25 -28.88 -37.34
CA GLU A 497 8.04 -28.06 -37.21
C GLU A 497 7.80 -27.64 -35.74
N PRO A 498 7.14 -26.50 -35.49
CA PRO A 498 6.81 -26.05 -34.14
C PRO A 498 5.88 -27.02 -33.40
N LEU A 499 6.11 -27.21 -32.10
CA LEU A 499 5.22 -28.03 -31.28
C LEU A 499 3.85 -27.36 -31.09
N VAL A 500 2.78 -28.05 -31.49
CA VAL A 500 1.40 -27.64 -31.16
C VAL A 500 1.07 -28.06 -29.73
N PHE A 501 0.82 -27.08 -28.86
CA PHE A 501 0.49 -27.33 -27.45
C PHE A 501 -0.97 -27.67 -27.23
N SER A 502 -1.87 -27.03 -27.99
CA SER A 502 -3.30 -27.14 -27.81
C SER A 502 -4.04 -26.81 -29.11
N GLU A 503 -5.24 -27.36 -29.31
CA GLU A 503 -6.14 -26.95 -30.38
C GLU A 503 -6.60 -25.48 -30.24
N TYR A 504 -6.56 -24.93 -29.02
CA TYR A 504 -6.98 -23.55 -28.72
C TYR A 504 -5.88 -22.50 -28.92
N SER A 505 -4.65 -22.90 -29.28
CA SER A 505 -3.48 -22.00 -29.32
C SER A 505 -3.72 -20.73 -30.15
N GLU A 506 -4.32 -20.86 -31.34
CA GLU A 506 -4.62 -19.72 -32.21
C GLU A 506 -5.74 -18.81 -31.67
N SER A 507 -6.80 -19.39 -31.10
CA SER A 507 -7.90 -18.60 -30.51
C SER A 507 -7.42 -17.82 -29.29
N ILE A 508 -6.61 -18.46 -28.44
CA ILE A 508 -5.99 -17.84 -27.26
C ILE A 508 -5.01 -16.73 -27.65
N ARG A 509 -4.21 -16.97 -28.68
CA ARG A 509 -3.32 -15.95 -29.26
C ARG A 509 -4.11 -14.71 -29.70
N LYS A 510 -5.20 -14.89 -30.46
CA LYS A 510 -6.06 -13.78 -30.92
C LYS A 510 -6.64 -12.98 -29.76
N VAL A 511 -7.10 -13.64 -28.70
CA VAL A 511 -7.61 -12.96 -27.49
C VAL A 511 -6.53 -12.12 -26.82
N ALA A 512 -5.31 -12.64 -26.69
CA ALA A 512 -4.18 -11.92 -26.10
C ALA A 512 -3.68 -10.76 -26.97
N GLU A 513 -3.61 -10.95 -28.29
CA GLU A 513 -3.24 -9.90 -29.26
C GLU A 513 -4.27 -8.78 -29.31
N ALA A 514 -5.54 -9.06 -29.03
CA ALA A 514 -6.59 -8.05 -28.91
C ALA A 514 -6.44 -7.16 -27.67
N VAL A 515 -5.56 -7.51 -26.72
CA VAL A 515 -5.29 -6.69 -25.54
C VAL A 515 -4.50 -5.44 -25.95
N PRO A 516 -5.04 -4.23 -25.73
CA PRO A 516 -4.41 -3.01 -26.21
C PRO A 516 -3.08 -2.68 -25.53
N ASP A 517 -2.17 -2.06 -26.29
CA ASP A 517 -0.82 -1.67 -25.84
C ASP A 517 -0.81 -0.67 -24.67
N TRP A 518 -1.91 0.05 -24.43
CA TRP A 518 -1.98 0.97 -23.29
C TRP A 518 -1.84 0.24 -21.95
N ILE A 519 -2.17 -1.06 -21.86
CA ILE A 519 -1.92 -1.86 -20.65
C ILE A 519 -0.41 -1.96 -20.39
N ASP A 520 0.39 -2.19 -21.43
CA ASP A 520 1.85 -2.27 -21.29
C ASP A 520 2.42 -0.93 -20.85
N VAL A 521 1.94 0.16 -21.46
CA VAL A 521 2.34 1.53 -21.13
C VAL A 521 1.97 1.88 -19.70
N MET A 522 0.80 1.43 -19.21
CA MET A 522 0.36 1.65 -17.84
C MET A 522 1.31 1.04 -16.82
N THR A 523 1.93 -0.11 -17.11
CA THR A 523 2.89 -0.74 -16.19
C THR A 523 4.26 -0.08 -16.14
N ALA A 524 4.54 0.87 -17.03
CA ALA A 524 5.85 1.49 -17.16
C ALA A 524 5.96 2.85 -16.45
N ASP A 525 4.92 3.68 -16.52
CA ASP A 525 4.96 5.04 -15.95
C ASP A 525 3.54 5.48 -15.50
N PRO A 526 3.33 5.80 -14.22
CA PRO A 526 2.03 6.24 -13.72
C PRO A 526 1.50 7.52 -14.37
N ARG A 527 2.38 8.39 -14.89
CA ARG A 527 1.99 9.64 -15.56
C ARG A 527 1.27 9.41 -16.90
N ARG A 528 1.34 8.19 -17.43
CA ARG A 528 0.68 7.83 -18.69
C ARG A 528 -0.83 7.61 -18.51
N TYR A 529 -1.29 7.33 -17.29
CA TYR A 529 -2.69 6.97 -17.04
C TYR A 529 -3.36 7.77 -15.93
N MET A 530 -2.59 8.49 -15.13
CA MET A 530 -3.12 9.47 -14.20
C MET A 530 -2.25 10.71 -14.09
N SER A 531 -2.86 11.81 -13.65
CA SER A 531 -2.14 13.04 -13.31
C SER A 531 -2.55 13.54 -11.92
N LEU A 532 -1.57 14.05 -11.18
CA LEU A 532 -1.72 14.66 -9.87
C LEU A 532 -1.40 16.16 -10.00
N SER A 533 -2.34 17.02 -9.61
CA SER A 533 -2.15 18.47 -9.52
C SER A 533 -2.45 18.93 -8.11
N ILE A 534 -1.59 19.78 -7.57
CA ILE A 534 -1.66 20.23 -6.18
C ILE A 534 -1.46 21.74 -6.19
N ALA A 535 -2.40 22.46 -5.60
CA ALA A 535 -2.29 23.90 -5.43
C ALA A 535 -2.86 24.32 -4.07
N PHE A 536 -2.30 25.38 -3.50
CA PHE A 536 -2.98 26.07 -2.41
C PHE A 536 -4.21 26.81 -2.94
N GLU A 537 -5.27 26.85 -2.14
CA GLU A 537 -6.40 27.75 -2.40
C GLU A 537 -5.95 29.22 -2.41
N ARG A 538 -4.97 29.55 -1.56
CA ARG A 538 -4.30 30.86 -1.49
C ARG A 538 -2.80 30.68 -1.23
N SER A 539 -1.95 31.37 -1.98
CA SER A 539 -0.49 31.35 -1.78
C SER A 539 -0.01 32.31 -0.67
N ARG A 540 -0.88 33.20 -0.20
CA ARG A 540 -0.65 34.08 0.94
C ARG A 540 -1.83 34.01 1.87
N ILE A 541 -1.56 33.85 3.16
CA ILE A 541 -2.58 33.69 4.20
C ILE A 541 -2.24 34.52 5.43
N GLU A 542 -3.28 34.84 6.19
CA GLU A 542 -3.16 35.55 7.47
C GLU A 542 -2.48 34.67 8.54
N PRO A 543 -1.95 35.27 9.63
CA PRO A 543 -1.14 34.55 10.63
C PRO A 543 -1.81 33.33 11.26
N TYR A 544 -3.14 33.30 11.34
CA TYR A 544 -3.93 32.21 11.95
C TYR A 544 -4.90 31.53 10.97
N GLU A 545 -4.86 31.90 9.69
CA GLU A 545 -5.65 31.23 8.67
C GLU A 545 -5.07 29.84 8.39
N SER A 546 -5.91 28.81 8.32
CA SER A 546 -5.44 27.46 8.00
C SER A 546 -5.17 27.33 6.51
N PRO A 547 -4.03 26.76 6.09
CA PRO A 547 -3.79 26.51 4.68
C PRO A 547 -4.71 25.41 4.18
N ILE A 548 -5.26 25.58 2.98
CA ILE A 548 -6.08 24.55 2.31
C ILE A 548 -5.42 24.19 0.99
N LEU A 549 -5.19 22.90 0.79
CA LEU A 549 -4.69 22.32 -0.45
C LEU A 549 -5.87 21.79 -1.27
N ASN A 550 -5.88 22.13 -2.55
CA ASN A 550 -6.71 21.49 -3.56
C ASN A 550 -5.85 20.44 -4.25
N VAL A 551 -6.11 19.16 -3.94
CA VAL A 551 -5.45 18.03 -4.60
C VAL A 551 -6.40 17.47 -5.65
N THR A 552 -5.99 17.49 -6.90
CA THR A 552 -6.77 16.97 -8.03
C THR A 552 -6.06 15.76 -8.63
N ILE A 553 -6.76 14.63 -8.68
CA ILE A 553 -6.33 13.44 -9.39
C ILE A 553 -7.24 13.25 -10.58
N ARG A 554 -6.64 13.06 -11.76
CA ARG A 554 -7.36 12.84 -13.01
C ARG A 554 -6.96 11.52 -13.64
N ASN A 555 -7.94 10.76 -14.11
CA ASN A 555 -7.71 9.59 -14.94
C ASN A 555 -7.45 10.04 -16.39
N THR A 556 -6.27 9.75 -16.93
CA THR A 556 -5.90 10.02 -18.33
C THR A 556 -5.88 8.76 -19.19
N SER A 557 -6.21 7.60 -18.61
CA SER A 557 -6.32 6.32 -19.31
C SER A 557 -7.59 6.26 -20.18
N PRO A 558 -7.66 5.34 -21.16
CA PRO A 558 -8.83 5.14 -22.01
C PRO A 558 -9.94 4.32 -21.35
N ILE A 559 -9.76 3.86 -20.11
CA ILE A 559 -10.74 3.06 -19.36
C ILE A 559 -11.11 3.70 -18.03
N ALA A 560 -12.20 3.26 -17.41
CA ALA A 560 -12.49 3.63 -16.04
C ALA A 560 -11.51 2.91 -15.09
N LEU A 561 -11.01 3.63 -14.08
CA LEU A 561 -10.10 3.09 -13.08
C LEU A 561 -10.69 3.25 -11.68
N ALA A 562 -10.61 2.19 -10.88
CA ALA A 562 -11.06 2.22 -9.50
C ALA A 562 -10.17 3.12 -8.64
N VAL A 563 -10.77 3.75 -7.63
CA VAL A 563 -10.10 4.63 -6.67
C VAL A 563 -10.20 4.04 -5.26
N GLY A 564 -9.08 3.97 -4.56
CA GLY A 564 -9.00 3.43 -3.20
C GLY A 564 -7.57 3.14 -2.78
N SER A 565 -7.35 2.74 -1.53
CA SER A 565 -6.00 2.52 -0.98
C SER A 565 -5.19 1.40 -1.65
N ASP A 566 -5.87 0.47 -2.31
CA ASP A 566 -5.36 -0.74 -2.95
C ASP A 566 -5.81 -0.85 -4.43
N ARG A 567 -6.16 0.29 -5.04
CA ARG A 567 -6.71 0.36 -6.40
C ARG A 567 -5.75 1.05 -7.37
N PRO A 568 -5.97 0.92 -8.71
CA PRO A 568 -5.16 1.59 -9.72
C PRO A 568 -4.88 3.07 -9.46
N ILE A 569 -5.87 3.79 -8.93
CA ILE A 569 -5.70 5.16 -8.47
C ILE A 569 -5.72 5.15 -6.95
N ASN A 570 -4.53 5.24 -6.35
CA ASN A 570 -4.40 5.23 -4.90
C ASN A 570 -4.96 6.53 -4.28
N SER A 571 -5.84 6.42 -3.29
CA SER A 571 -6.45 7.58 -2.62
C SER A 571 -5.67 8.10 -1.40
N ARG A 572 -4.68 7.35 -0.92
CA ARG A 572 -3.87 7.74 0.24
C ARG A 572 -2.76 8.68 -0.18
N LEU A 573 -2.60 9.77 0.56
CA LEU A 573 -1.58 10.77 0.35
C LEU A 573 -0.76 10.93 1.63
N MET A 574 0.56 10.95 1.50
CA MET A 574 1.45 11.48 2.52
C MET A 574 1.82 12.91 2.14
N LEU A 575 1.72 13.83 3.08
CA LEU A 575 2.06 15.23 2.93
C LEU A 575 3.22 15.56 3.87
N SER A 576 4.34 16.01 3.31
CA SER A 576 5.53 16.40 4.07
C SER A 576 5.79 17.89 3.87
N GLU A 577 5.80 18.63 4.97
CA GLU A 577 6.04 20.08 4.95
C GLU A 577 7.54 20.40 5.02
N GLY A 578 8.01 21.21 4.07
CA GLY A 578 9.22 22.00 4.24
C GLY A 578 8.82 23.39 4.73
N MET A 579 9.23 23.75 5.95
CA MET A 579 8.91 25.04 6.58
C MET A 579 10.18 25.83 6.87
N ASP A 580 10.21 27.09 6.45
CA ASP A 580 11.21 28.08 6.83
C ASP A 580 10.57 29.12 7.75
N ILE A 581 11.14 29.28 8.94
CA ILE A 581 10.75 30.31 9.90
C ILE A 581 11.76 31.45 9.78
N ALA A 582 11.30 32.62 9.35
CA ALA A 582 12.13 33.72 8.89
C ALA A 582 13.06 33.32 7.71
N SER A 583 14.28 32.84 8.00
CA SER A 583 15.25 32.36 7.02
C SER A 583 15.91 31.04 7.45
N ILE A 584 15.37 30.37 8.47
CA ILE A 584 15.95 29.16 9.06
C ILE A 584 15.04 27.96 8.76
N PRO A 585 15.55 26.93 8.06
CA PRO A 585 14.80 25.71 7.81
C PRO A 585 14.46 24.99 9.12
N SER A 586 13.20 24.59 9.29
CA SER A 586 12.69 23.91 10.49
C SER A 586 12.27 22.44 10.25
N GLY A 587 12.67 21.87 9.11
CA GLY A 587 12.15 20.58 8.62
C GLY A 587 12.42 19.36 9.52
N GLN A 588 13.42 19.38 10.40
CA GLN A 588 13.75 18.23 11.25
C GLN A 588 12.70 17.94 12.34
N ALA A 589 11.87 18.94 12.70
CA ALA A 589 10.85 18.80 13.74
C ALA A 589 9.47 18.43 13.20
N LEU A 590 9.30 18.32 11.88
CA LEU A 590 7.99 18.16 11.25
C LEU A 590 7.73 16.69 10.90
N SER A 591 6.65 16.15 11.42
CA SER A 591 6.17 14.81 11.05
C SER A 591 5.31 14.89 9.78
N PRO A 592 5.44 13.94 8.85
CA PRO A 592 4.53 13.81 7.72
C PRO A 592 3.09 13.58 8.17
N GLU A 593 2.17 14.00 7.31
CA GLU A 593 0.74 13.97 7.52
C GLU A 593 0.13 12.98 6.53
N VAL A 594 -0.83 12.17 6.97
CA VAL A 594 -1.53 11.23 6.09
C VAL A 594 -2.96 11.70 5.91
N ALA A 595 -3.42 11.71 4.65
CA ALA A 595 -4.80 12.01 4.30
C ALA A 595 -5.32 10.95 3.32
N ASP A 596 -6.58 10.56 3.47
CA ASP A 596 -7.31 9.80 2.47
C ASP A 596 -8.27 10.72 1.74
N ILE A 597 -8.18 10.75 0.40
CA ILE A 597 -9.04 11.58 -0.45
C ILE A 597 -10.12 10.78 -1.18
N GLN A 598 -10.39 9.55 -0.74
CA GLN A 598 -11.36 8.65 -1.37
C GLN A 598 -12.80 9.20 -1.25
N THR A 599 -13.23 9.93 -2.27
CA THR A 599 -14.60 10.45 -2.42
C THR A 599 -15.33 9.82 -3.62
N ARG A 600 -14.57 9.25 -4.55
CA ARG A 600 -15.06 8.55 -5.73
C ARG A 600 -14.72 7.06 -5.64
N LEU A 601 -15.60 6.18 -6.09
CA LEU A 601 -15.34 4.74 -6.24
C LEU A 601 -14.50 4.43 -7.49
N ARG A 602 -14.61 5.27 -8.51
CA ARG A 602 -13.87 5.19 -9.78
C ARG A 602 -13.75 6.57 -10.41
N LEU A 603 -12.82 6.69 -11.36
CA LEU A 603 -12.77 7.80 -12.32
C LEU A 603 -12.90 7.23 -13.73
N THR A 604 -13.85 7.75 -14.49
CA THR A 604 -13.99 7.49 -15.93
C THR A 604 -12.90 8.21 -16.73
N PRO A 605 -12.66 7.86 -18.01
CA PRO A 605 -11.65 8.51 -18.84
C PRO A 605 -11.80 10.04 -18.87
N GLY A 606 -10.76 10.75 -18.47
CA GLY A 606 -10.72 12.21 -18.41
C GLY A 606 -11.37 12.82 -17.16
N GLU A 607 -12.09 12.03 -16.35
CA GLU A 607 -12.71 12.48 -15.09
C GLU A 607 -11.65 12.78 -14.04
N SER A 608 -11.96 13.76 -13.18
CA SER A 608 -11.10 14.19 -12.08
C SER A 608 -11.87 14.15 -10.77
N MET A 609 -11.17 13.81 -9.69
CA MET A 609 -11.63 14.11 -8.34
C MET A 609 -10.75 15.20 -7.73
N THR A 610 -11.36 16.11 -7.00
CA THR A 610 -10.66 17.15 -6.25
C THR A 610 -11.02 17.04 -4.78
N ALA A 611 -10.01 17.00 -3.92
CA ALA A 611 -10.18 17.00 -2.48
C ALA A 611 -9.54 18.24 -1.86
N ARG A 612 -10.26 18.83 -0.90
CA ARG A 612 -9.76 19.91 -0.05
C ARG A 612 -9.13 19.29 1.18
N ILE A 613 -7.85 19.57 1.40
CA ILE A 613 -7.08 19.02 2.52
C ILE A 613 -6.57 20.18 3.36
N TRP A 614 -6.80 20.10 4.67
CA TRP A 614 -6.06 20.90 5.65
C TRP A 614 -4.80 20.12 6.03
N PRO A 615 -3.60 20.53 5.54
CA PRO A 615 -2.43 19.67 5.54
C PRO A 615 -1.68 19.66 6.88
N ASN A 616 -1.89 20.66 7.75
CA ASN A 616 -1.18 20.78 9.03
C ASN A 616 -2.12 20.87 10.24
N PRO A 617 -3.02 19.89 10.46
CA PRO A 617 -3.89 19.90 11.62
C PRO A 617 -3.14 19.65 12.94
N GLY A 618 -1.93 19.09 12.90
CA GLY A 618 -1.17 18.72 14.11
C GLY A 618 -0.17 19.77 14.57
N PHE A 619 0.98 19.28 15.03
CA PHE A 619 2.06 20.07 15.64
C PHE A 619 2.69 21.08 14.68
N SER A 620 2.79 20.77 13.38
CA SER A 620 3.33 21.68 12.37
C SER A 620 2.55 23.00 12.28
N GLY A 621 1.21 22.92 12.27
CA GLY A 621 0.37 24.12 12.28
C GLY A 621 0.41 24.85 13.63
N PHE A 622 0.45 24.12 14.76
CA PHE A 622 0.67 24.72 16.08
C PHE A 622 1.98 25.53 16.13
N LEU A 623 3.08 24.95 15.64
CA LEU A 623 4.37 25.62 15.58
C LEU A 623 4.31 26.88 14.70
N ALA A 624 3.64 26.79 13.54
CA ALA A 624 3.48 27.93 12.64
C ALA A 624 2.72 29.09 13.29
N GLU A 625 1.74 28.79 14.14
CA GLU A 625 0.95 29.80 14.86
C GLU A 625 1.71 30.37 16.06
N VAL A 626 2.47 29.56 16.80
CA VAL A 626 3.34 30.06 17.87
C VAL A 626 4.41 30.99 17.31
N LYS A 627 4.97 30.65 16.14
CA LYS A 627 6.04 31.43 15.49
C LYS A 627 5.50 32.51 14.55
N SER A 628 4.24 32.94 14.74
CA SER A 628 3.57 33.93 13.89
C SER A 628 4.21 35.32 13.94
N THR A 629 5.11 35.62 14.89
CA THR A 629 5.89 36.87 14.89
C THR A 629 6.79 37.02 13.66
N HIS A 630 7.10 35.88 13.03
CA HIS A 630 7.98 35.74 11.89
C HIS A 630 7.17 35.44 10.63
N ARG A 631 7.72 35.85 9.48
CA ARG A 631 7.21 35.37 8.19
C ARG A 631 7.55 33.89 8.08
N ILE A 632 6.55 33.07 7.80
CA ILE A 632 6.73 31.63 7.57
C ILE A 632 6.52 31.35 6.09
N ARG A 633 7.44 30.59 5.52
CA ARG A 633 7.33 30.09 4.15
C ARG A 633 7.22 28.57 4.21
N SER A 634 6.25 27.99 3.52
CA SER A 634 6.19 26.54 3.43
C SER A 634 5.90 26.03 2.03
N ARG A 635 6.40 24.83 1.77
CA ARG A 635 6.10 24.00 0.60
C ARG A 635 5.75 22.61 1.08
N TRP A 636 4.85 21.95 0.36
CA TRP A 636 4.39 20.62 0.70
C TRP A 636 4.73 19.66 -0.41
N ASN A 637 5.47 18.62 -0.05
CA ASN A 637 5.70 17.46 -0.90
C ASN A 637 4.57 16.46 -0.63
N ILE A 638 3.87 16.06 -1.68
CA ILE A 638 2.82 15.05 -1.60
C ILE A 638 3.30 13.80 -2.32
N LEU A 639 3.10 12.66 -1.66
CA LEU A 639 3.38 11.34 -2.19
C LEU A 639 2.10 10.50 -2.15
N GLN A 640 1.61 10.13 -3.32
CA GLN A 640 0.48 9.23 -3.45
C GLN A 640 0.89 7.79 -3.12
N GLY A 641 -0.02 7.00 -2.53
CA GLY A 641 0.11 5.56 -2.34
C GLY A 641 1.40 5.09 -1.66
N PHE A 642 1.94 5.89 -0.74
CA PHE A 642 3.19 5.60 -0.04
C PHE A 642 3.20 4.24 0.66
N VAL A 643 4.40 3.69 0.85
CA VAL A 643 4.65 2.46 1.61
C VAL A 643 5.53 2.78 2.81
N VAL A 644 5.27 2.13 3.95
CA VAL A 644 6.09 2.24 5.16
C VAL A 644 7.22 1.22 5.07
N GLY A 645 8.46 1.70 4.92
CA GLY A 645 9.65 0.86 4.76
C GLY A 645 10.26 0.42 6.09
N LYS A 646 11.03 -0.67 6.06
CA LYS A 646 11.91 -1.08 7.19
C LYS A 646 13.18 -0.23 7.17
N GLY A 647 13.11 1.04 7.58
CA GLY A 647 14.30 1.90 7.80
C GLY A 647 14.23 3.31 7.24
N THR A 648 13.43 3.56 6.21
CA THR A 648 12.94 4.89 5.83
C THR A 648 11.48 5.00 6.27
N LEU A 649 11.11 6.10 6.95
CA LEU A 649 9.74 6.23 7.49
C LEU A 649 8.67 6.04 6.40
N TYR A 650 8.90 6.55 5.18
CA TYR A 650 8.00 6.40 4.05
C TYR A 650 8.75 6.44 2.71
N SER A 651 8.33 5.61 1.75
CA SER A 651 8.82 5.61 0.36
C SER A 651 7.66 5.69 -0.63
N SER A 652 7.96 6.06 -1.89
CA SER A 652 6.94 5.99 -2.95
C SER A 652 6.45 4.57 -3.06
N GLY A 653 5.12 4.40 -3.09
CA GLY A 653 4.57 3.14 -3.51
C GLY A 653 4.78 2.93 -5.01
N PRO A 654 4.52 1.70 -5.46
CA PRO A 654 4.54 1.39 -6.88
C PRO A 654 3.51 2.19 -7.63
N MET A 655 3.87 2.60 -8.85
CA MET A 655 2.93 3.27 -9.75
C MET A 655 2.24 4.48 -9.13
N CYS A 656 2.94 5.19 -8.25
CA CYS A 656 2.43 6.36 -7.54
C CYS A 656 2.99 7.65 -8.13
N LEU A 657 2.22 8.74 -7.97
CA LEU A 657 2.68 10.08 -8.30
C LEU A 657 3.19 10.81 -7.08
N SER A 658 4.16 11.69 -7.30
CA SER A 658 4.56 12.71 -6.35
C SER A 658 4.41 14.09 -6.97
N GLY A 659 4.22 15.08 -6.11
CA GLY A 659 4.15 16.48 -6.53
C GLY A 659 4.50 17.41 -5.39
N GLU A 660 4.84 18.65 -5.72
CA GLU A 660 5.15 19.69 -4.75
C GLU A 660 4.22 20.89 -4.98
N THR A 661 3.81 21.54 -3.91
CA THR A 661 3.06 22.79 -4.01
C THR A 661 3.95 23.96 -4.45
N GLY A 662 3.31 25.04 -4.89
CA GLY A 662 3.95 26.37 -4.86
C GLY A 662 4.35 26.79 -3.44
N LEU A 663 4.98 27.97 -3.32
CA LEU A 663 5.32 28.58 -2.03
C LEU A 663 4.07 29.16 -1.37
N LEU A 664 3.79 28.74 -0.14
CA LEU A 664 2.87 29.42 0.77
C LEU A 664 3.65 30.44 1.61
N VAL A 665 3.12 31.65 1.75
CA VAL A 665 3.65 32.67 2.66
C VAL A 665 2.57 33.00 3.70
N ARG A 666 2.87 32.72 4.96
CA ARG A 666 2.09 33.20 6.10
C ARG A 666 2.70 34.53 6.55
N GLU A 667 1.89 35.58 6.51
CA GLU A 667 2.36 36.91 6.93
C GLU A 667 2.55 36.96 8.45
N PRO A 668 3.52 37.76 8.95
CA PRO A 668 3.75 37.88 10.37
C PRO A 668 2.61 38.64 11.06
N ASP A 669 2.26 38.22 12.27
CA ASP A 669 1.32 38.93 13.11
C ASP A 669 2.01 40.10 13.83
N LEU A 670 1.56 41.31 13.53
CA LEU A 670 2.04 42.54 14.17
C LEU A 670 1.48 42.70 15.58
N MET A 671 0.35 42.06 15.91
CA MET A 671 -0.25 42.13 17.24
C MET A 671 0.64 41.51 18.29
N VAL A 672 1.32 40.40 17.97
CA VAL A 672 2.26 39.73 18.88
C VAL A 672 3.40 40.65 19.31
N ARG A 673 3.75 41.67 18.52
CA ARG A 673 4.84 42.60 18.82
C ARG A 673 4.45 43.73 19.78
N ARG A 674 3.16 43.87 20.12
CA ARG A 674 2.68 44.94 21.00
C ARG A 674 3.16 44.75 22.44
N SER A 675 3.15 45.85 23.20
CA SER A 675 3.42 45.81 24.63
C SER A 675 2.35 44.98 25.36
N VAL A 676 2.71 44.45 26.54
CA VAL A 676 1.80 43.68 27.38
C VAL A 676 0.61 44.53 27.82
N ASP A 677 0.82 45.82 28.08
CA ASP A 677 -0.25 46.78 28.41
C ASP A 677 -1.27 46.91 27.27
N ASP A 678 -0.81 46.97 26.03
CA ASP A 678 -1.70 47.06 24.88
C ASP A 678 -2.45 45.75 24.64
N LEU A 679 -1.78 44.59 24.80
CA LEU A 679 -2.42 43.28 24.70
C LEU A 679 -3.48 43.10 25.80
N ALA A 680 -3.15 43.43 27.05
CA ALA A 680 -4.06 43.40 28.19
C ALA A 680 -5.29 44.29 27.94
N ARG A 681 -5.09 45.54 27.50
CA ARG A 681 -6.17 46.46 27.16
C ARG A 681 -7.09 45.90 26.06
N GLN A 682 -6.54 45.21 25.07
CA GLN A 682 -7.34 44.61 24.00
C GLN A 682 -8.16 43.41 24.46
N VAL A 683 -7.60 42.59 25.36
CA VAL A 683 -8.34 41.51 26.02
C VAL A 683 -9.55 42.06 26.79
N GLU A 684 -9.49 43.27 27.32
CA GLU A 684 -10.63 43.89 28.01
C GLU A 684 -11.64 44.53 27.05
N LEU A 685 -11.15 45.17 25.98
CA LEU A 685 -11.98 46.01 25.10
C LEU A 685 -12.59 45.31 23.88
N PHE A 686 -11.98 44.24 23.37
CA PHE A 686 -12.46 43.58 22.15
C PHE A 686 -13.78 42.86 22.37
N ASP A 687 -14.68 42.94 21.39
CA ASP A 687 -15.85 42.04 21.32
C ASP A 687 -15.42 40.56 21.24
N GLU A 688 -16.36 39.64 21.42
CA GLU A 688 -16.01 38.21 21.48
C GLU A 688 -15.36 37.68 20.19
N ASP A 689 -15.85 38.10 19.01
CA ASP A 689 -15.34 37.59 17.74
C ASP A 689 -13.89 38.05 17.49
N ARG A 690 -13.57 39.33 17.78
CA ARG A 690 -12.18 39.82 17.74
C ARG A 690 -11.32 39.24 18.85
N PHE A 691 -11.90 39.02 20.03
CA PHE A 691 -11.20 38.38 21.14
C PHE A 691 -10.76 36.96 20.78
N ILE A 692 -11.64 36.17 20.14
CA ILE A 692 -11.30 34.83 19.64
C ILE A 692 -10.09 34.88 18.71
N LEU A 693 -10.07 35.80 17.73
CA LEU A 693 -8.94 35.96 16.81
C LEU A 693 -7.66 36.44 17.52
N LEU A 694 -7.80 37.26 18.57
CA LEU A 694 -6.67 37.75 19.39
C LEU A 694 -5.98 36.63 20.17
N LEU A 695 -6.67 35.53 20.50
CA LEU A 695 -6.10 34.41 21.25
C LEU A 695 -4.85 33.83 20.60
N GLY A 696 -4.81 33.74 19.27
CA GLY A 696 -3.64 33.28 18.53
C GLY A 696 -2.42 34.19 18.79
N SER A 697 -2.63 35.50 18.80
CA SER A 697 -1.60 36.50 19.09
C SER A 697 -1.09 36.39 20.53
N LEU A 698 -1.99 36.14 21.48
CA LEU A 698 -1.64 35.96 22.88
C LEU A 698 -0.83 34.67 23.09
N ARG A 699 -1.23 33.54 22.48
CA ARG A 699 -0.44 32.30 22.53
C ARG A 699 0.98 32.53 22.01
N ALA A 700 1.11 33.11 20.82
CA ALA A 700 2.41 33.40 20.21
C ALA A 700 3.25 34.34 21.10
N ALA A 701 2.63 35.39 21.66
CA ALA A 701 3.31 36.33 22.55
C ALA A 701 3.88 35.65 23.80
N ILE A 702 3.17 34.65 24.34
CA ILE A 702 3.52 33.94 25.57
C ILE A 702 4.56 32.84 25.30
N LEU A 703 4.46 32.10 24.19
CA LEU A 703 5.26 30.91 23.93
C LEU A 703 6.48 31.14 23.02
N ASP A 704 6.48 32.17 22.18
CA ASP A 704 7.58 32.38 21.25
C ASP A 704 8.82 32.96 21.94
N VAL A 705 9.76 32.08 22.27
CA VAL A 705 11.05 32.46 22.86
C VAL A 705 11.92 33.34 21.95
N ASP A 706 11.66 33.31 20.64
CA ASP A 706 12.42 34.06 19.62
C ASP A 706 11.74 35.38 19.24
N ARG A 707 10.64 35.71 19.92
CA ARG A 707 9.86 36.92 19.70
C ARG A 707 10.77 38.17 19.63
N PRO A 708 10.55 39.07 18.66
CA PRO A 708 11.22 40.37 18.64
C PRO A 708 10.92 41.15 19.93
N GLY A 709 11.98 41.52 20.68
CA GLY A 709 11.86 42.11 22.01
C GLY A 709 12.03 41.12 23.17
N GLY A 710 12.21 39.82 22.87
CA GLY A 710 12.37 38.75 23.85
C GLY A 710 11.04 38.10 24.24
N ALA A 711 11.14 36.96 24.90
CA ALA A 711 10.00 36.29 25.52
C ALA A 711 9.36 37.19 26.60
N LEU A 712 8.05 37.06 26.81
CA LEU A 712 7.37 37.76 27.90
C LEU A 712 7.91 37.33 29.25
N SER A 713 8.04 38.29 30.16
CA SER A 713 8.39 38.00 31.55
C SER A 713 7.31 37.14 32.23
N ASP A 714 7.67 36.45 33.31
CA ASP A 714 6.71 35.67 34.08
C ASP A 714 5.61 36.56 34.67
N SER A 715 5.96 37.74 35.20
CA SER A 715 4.99 38.71 35.73
C SER A 715 3.99 39.19 34.68
N ASP A 716 4.46 39.44 33.45
CA ASP A 716 3.59 39.85 32.35
C ASP A 716 2.64 38.72 31.93
N THR A 717 3.15 37.49 31.93
CA THR A 717 2.36 36.30 31.61
C THR A 717 1.29 36.06 32.67
N VAL A 718 1.63 36.18 33.96
CA VAL A 718 0.67 36.09 35.08
C VAL A 718 -0.44 37.13 34.92
N ARG A 719 -0.08 38.38 34.60
CA ARG A 719 -1.07 39.44 34.39
C ARG A 719 -2.04 39.12 33.25
N LEU A 720 -1.55 38.67 32.09
CA LEU A 720 -2.43 38.28 30.98
C LEU A 720 -3.30 37.07 31.35
N SER A 721 -2.73 36.09 32.05
CA SER A 721 -3.44 34.92 32.58
C SER A 721 -4.61 35.32 33.49
N GLU A 722 -4.39 36.26 34.42
CA GLU A 722 -5.41 36.78 35.34
C GLU A 722 -6.54 37.53 34.61
N ILE A 723 -6.21 38.38 33.63
CA ILE A 723 -7.22 39.14 32.87
C ILE A 723 -8.11 38.19 32.06
N ILE A 724 -7.50 37.22 31.36
CA ILE A 724 -8.25 36.24 30.58
C ILE A 724 -9.09 35.36 31.51
N ALA A 725 -8.54 34.93 32.65
CA ALA A 725 -9.28 34.18 33.66
C ALA A 725 -10.47 34.96 34.21
N GLY A 726 -10.33 36.27 34.46
CA GLY A 726 -11.42 37.14 34.90
C GLY A 726 -12.51 37.30 33.85
N ARG A 727 -12.14 37.33 32.56
CA ARG A 727 -13.09 37.43 31.44
C ARG A 727 -13.81 36.11 31.15
N TYR A 728 -13.13 34.97 31.32
CA TYR A 728 -13.58 33.64 30.89
C TYR A 728 -15.03 33.28 31.28
N PRO A 729 -15.49 33.46 32.55
CA PRO A 729 -16.85 33.08 32.95
C PRO A 729 -17.97 33.87 32.26
N THR A 730 -17.65 35.03 31.67
CA THR A 730 -18.61 35.90 30.99
C THR A 730 -18.73 35.63 29.49
N LEU A 731 -17.85 34.80 28.94
CA LEU A 731 -17.75 34.50 27.52
C LEU A 731 -18.82 33.48 27.08
N SER A 732 -19.27 33.61 25.83
CA SER A 732 -20.08 32.59 25.17
C SER A 732 -19.40 31.21 25.15
N PRO A 733 -20.16 30.11 25.02
CA PRO A 733 -19.59 28.76 24.87
C PRO A 733 -18.52 28.65 23.78
N LYS A 734 -18.74 29.29 22.62
CA LYS A 734 -17.78 29.37 21.50
C LYS A 734 -16.46 29.99 21.94
N ALA A 735 -16.52 31.16 22.58
CA ALA A 735 -15.33 31.88 23.03
C ALA A 735 -14.60 31.15 24.16
N ARG A 736 -15.32 30.50 25.10
CA ARG A 736 -14.70 29.65 26.13
C ARG A 736 -13.97 28.45 25.53
N LEU A 737 -14.57 27.75 24.57
CA LEU A 737 -13.92 26.67 23.83
C LEU A 737 -12.68 27.16 23.06
N ALA A 738 -12.74 28.33 22.43
CA ALA A 738 -11.58 28.92 21.77
C ALA A 738 -10.45 29.23 22.78
N VAL A 739 -10.77 29.76 23.97
CA VAL A 739 -9.78 29.98 25.03
C VAL A 739 -9.11 28.66 25.43
N ILE A 740 -9.87 27.59 25.63
CA ILE A 740 -9.35 26.26 26.00
C ILE A 740 -8.41 25.71 24.91
N ALA A 741 -8.84 25.81 23.65
CA ALA A 741 -8.12 25.26 22.50
C ALA A 741 -6.83 26.01 22.19
N VAL A 742 -6.85 27.34 22.33
CA VAL A 742 -5.75 28.20 21.86
C VAL A 742 -4.77 28.53 22.96
N MET A 743 -5.22 28.86 24.17
CA MET A 743 -4.30 29.38 25.20
C MET A 743 -3.33 28.30 25.68
N PRO A 744 -2.07 28.66 26.03
CA PRO A 744 -1.11 27.70 26.57
C PRO A 744 -1.57 27.11 27.91
N THR A 745 -1.06 25.93 28.22
CA THR A 745 -1.26 25.26 29.51
C THR A 745 -0.18 25.69 30.51
N ALA A 746 -0.41 25.46 31.81
CA ALA A 746 0.59 25.63 32.86
C ALA A 746 1.81 24.71 32.67
N MET A 747 1.64 23.57 31.98
CA MET A 747 2.75 22.69 31.59
C MET A 747 3.68 23.35 30.57
N MET A 748 3.12 24.12 29.62
CA MET A 748 3.92 24.88 28.66
C MET A 748 4.55 26.12 29.30
N ARG A 749 3.81 26.80 30.18
CA ARG A 749 4.21 28.05 30.82
C ARG A 749 3.57 28.14 32.22
N PRO A 750 4.32 27.89 33.32
CA PRO A 750 3.76 27.81 34.67
C PRO A 750 2.93 29.03 35.11
N SER A 751 3.27 30.21 34.62
CA SER A 751 2.54 31.48 34.82
C SER A 751 1.08 31.46 34.33
N MET A 752 0.65 30.42 33.59
CA MET A 752 -0.73 30.20 33.14
C MET A 752 -1.62 29.49 34.16
N GLN A 753 -1.08 29.07 35.32
CA GLN A 753 -1.83 28.30 36.33
C GLN A 753 -3.19 28.90 36.69
N LYS A 754 -3.28 30.23 36.83
CA LYS A 754 -4.54 30.90 37.20
C LYS A 754 -5.65 30.71 36.15
N LEU A 755 -5.30 30.77 34.86
CA LEU A 755 -6.23 30.50 33.78
C LEU A 755 -6.64 29.03 33.77
N ASP A 756 -5.69 28.11 33.95
CA ASP A 756 -5.96 26.67 34.00
C ASP A 756 -6.91 26.31 35.15
N ASP A 757 -6.70 26.86 36.36
CA ASP A 757 -7.61 26.68 37.49
C ASP A 757 -9.03 27.16 37.18
N THR A 758 -9.15 28.26 36.44
CA THR A 758 -10.44 28.85 36.06
C THR A 758 -11.14 28.01 34.99
N ILE A 759 -10.40 27.54 33.98
CA ILE A 759 -10.89 26.61 32.95
C ILE A 759 -11.33 25.29 33.59
N LEU A 760 -10.53 24.75 34.53
CA LEU A 760 -10.85 23.52 35.25
C LEU A 760 -11.98 23.68 36.27
N ALA A 761 -12.43 24.91 36.55
CA ALA A 761 -13.64 25.18 37.33
C ALA A 761 -14.93 25.18 36.47
N GLU A 762 -14.82 24.93 35.16
CA GLU A 762 -15.95 24.82 34.24
C GLU A 762 -16.99 23.79 34.71
N THR A 763 -18.25 24.08 34.39
CA THR A 763 -19.41 23.26 34.77
C THR A 763 -20.22 22.78 33.56
N GLU A 764 -20.09 23.44 32.40
CA GLU A 764 -20.77 23.01 31.18
C GLU A 764 -20.10 21.74 30.61
N PRO A 765 -20.83 20.62 30.45
CA PRO A 765 -20.21 19.33 30.17
C PRO A 765 -19.31 19.28 28.94
N LYS A 766 -19.77 19.83 27.80
CA LYS A 766 -19.00 19.86 26.55
C LYS A 766 -17.70 20.66 26.66
N ILE A 767 -17.76 21.80 27.35
CA ILE A 767 -16.62 22.70 27.53
C ILE A 767 -15.64 22.07 28.51
N LEU A 768 -16.14 21.49 29.60
CA LEU A 768 -15.32 20.78 30.57
C LEU A 768 -14.62 19.57 29.93
N ALA A 769 -15.26 18.83 29.01
CA ALA A 769 -14.60 17.74 28.30
C ALA A 769 -13.34 18.19 27.54
N ALA A 770 -13.41 19.31 26.81
CA ALA A 770 -12.24 19.89 26.15
C ALA A 770 -11.19 20.42 27.14
N ALA A 771 -11.64 20.98 28.28
CA ALA A 771 -10.75 21.40 29.36
C ALA A 771 -9.98 20.24 29.97
N LEU A 772 -10.63 19.08 30.19
CA LEU A 772 -9.98 17.89 30.75
C LEU A 772 -8.83 17.43 29.85
N VAL A 773 -9.09 17.20 28.56
CA VAL A 773 -8.09 16.70 27.61
C VAL A 773 -6.88 17.63 27.50
N SER A 774 -7.11 18.93 27.62
CA SER A 774 -6.04 19.92 27.41
C SER A 774 -5.27 20.31 28.67
N ARG A 775 -5.86 20.19 29.87
CA ARG A 775 -5.28 20.73 31.11
C ARG A 775 -5.02 19.70 32.21
N VAL A 776 -5.67 18.54 32.20
CA VAL A 776 -5.50 17.55 33.27
C VAL A 776 -4.25 16.71 33.03
N THR A 777 -3.32 16.78 33.99
CA THR A 777 -2.05 16.07 33.97
C THR A 777 -1.90 15.05 35.10
N THR A 778 -2.89 14.95 36.00
CA THR A 778 -2.88 14.01 37.12
C THR A 778 -4.24 13.35 37.33
N ALA A 779 -4.24 12.09 37.76
CA ALA A 779 -5.46 11.32 38.03
C ALA A 779 -6.27 11.83 39.23
N ASP A 780 -5.64 12.58 40.13
CA ASP A 780 -6.27 13.11 41.33
C ASP A 780 -6.92 14.49 41.13
N ALA A 781 -6.82 15.07 39.94
CA ALA A 781 -7.36 16.37 39.58
C ALA A 781 -8.85 16.50 39.97
N PRO A 782 -9.26 17.54 40.72
CA PRO A 782 -10.65 17.70 41.15
C PRO A 782 -11.66 17.73 39.99
N ALA A 783 -11.29 18.38 38.87
CA ALA A 783 -12.13 18.44 37.67
C ALA A 783 -12.41 17.05 37.08
N LEU A 784 -11.38 16.19 37.03
CA LEU A 784 -11.52 14.81 36.57
C LEU A 784 -12.46 14.00 37.46
N LYS A 785 -12.30 14.12 38.79
CA LYS A 785 -13.22 13.47 39.76
C LYS A 785 -14.66 13.95 39.61
N ARG A 786 -14.89 15.25 39.40
CA ARG A 786 -16.23 15.79 39.13
C ARG A 786 -16.81 15.25 37.83
N ALA A 787 -16.00 15.14 36.79
CA ALA A 787 -16.41 14.63 35.49
C ALA A 787 -16.75 13.14 35.51
N LEU A 788 -15.97 12.32 36.25
CA LEU A 788 -16.28 10.91 36.50
C LEU A 788 -17.62 10.73 37.23
N ALA A 789 -17.99 11.69 38.10
CA ALA A 789 -19.27 11.69 38.80
C ALA A 789 -20.42 12.34 38.01
N SER A 790 -20.16 12.83 36.79
CA SER A 790 -21.16 13.50 35.95
C SER A 790 -22.23 12.54 35.48
N GLN A 791 -23.46 13.05 35.33
CA GLN A 791 -24.56 12.34 34.66
C GLN A 791 -24.56 12.56 33.14
N ASP A 792 -23.78 13.52 32.64
CA ASP A 792 -23.60 13.73 31.20
C ASP A 792 -22.73 12.62 30.61
N PRO A 793 -23.24 11.82 29.65
CA PRO A 793 -22.51 10.66 29.13
C PRO A 793 -21.19 11.01 28.47
N LEU A 794 -21.16 12.09 27.67
CA LEU A 794 -19.97 12.55 26.95
C LEU A 794 -18.85 12.92 27.92
N LEU A 795 -19.16 13.76 28.91
CA LEU A 795 -18.17 14.19 29.89
C LEU A 795 -17.62 13.01 30.71
N ARG A 796 -18.49 12.06 31.08
CA ARG A 796 -18.08 10.88 31.84
C ARG A 796 -17.17 9.96 31.02
N GLU A 797 -17.50 9.70 29.76
CA GLU A 797 -16.72 8.83 28.86
C GLU A 797 -15.30 9.41 28.59
N VAL A 798 -15.22 10.71 28.31
CA VAL A 798 -13.93 11.42 28.19
C VAL A 798 -13.13 11.31 29.48
N ALA A 799 -13.76 11.50 30.63
CA ALA A 799 -13.11 11.43 31.93
C ALA A 799 -12.60 10.01 32.27
N GLU A 800 -13.38 8.97 31.98
CA GLU A 800 -12.98 7.57 32.18
C GLU A 800 -11.76 7.22 31.33
N THR A 801 -11.79 7.58 30.04
CA THR A 801 -10.67 7.36 29.12
C THR A 801 -9.42 8.15 29.51
N LEU A 802 -9.59 9.41 29.92
CA LEU A 802 -8.47 10.24 30.35
C LEU A 802 -7.85 9.72 31.65
N ALA A 803 -8.67 9.27 32.61
CA ALA A 803 -8.20 8.72 33.87
C ALA A 803 -7.30 7.49 33.68
N SER A 804 -7.55 6.66 32.66
CA SER A 804 -6.70 5.51 32.37
C SER A 804 -5.34 5.86 31.76
N ARG A 805 -5.20 7.01 31.06
CA ARG A 805 -3.95 7.38 30.36
C ARG A 805 -3.07 8.39 31.09
N VAL A 806 -3.65 9.18 32.00
CA VAL A 806 -2.96 10.38 32.53
C VAL A 806 -1.66 10.03 33.28
N GLY A 807 -1.49 8.78 33.73
CA GLY A 807 -0.25 8.28 34.32
C GLY A 807 0.92 8.10 33.32
N ASP A 808 0.64 7.99 32.02
CA ASP A 808 1.64 7.69 30.98
C ASP A 808 2.39 8.94 30.50
N GLY A 809 1.92 10.14 30.86
CA GLY A 809 2.56 11.40 30.50
C GLY A 809 2.50 11.76 29.01
N ALA A 810 1.56 11.16 28.26
CA ALA A 810 1.31 11.44 26.86
C ALA A 810 -0.02 12.20 26.65
N GLY A 811 -0.12 12.98 25.58
CA GLY A 811 -1.28 13.81 25.28
C GLY A 811 -0.97 15.30 25.22
N TYR A 812 -1.96 16.09 24.81
CA TYR A 812 -1.81 17.55 24.66
C TYR A 812 -1.46 18.24 25.98
N ALA A 813 -2.06 17.79 27.10
CA ALA A 813 -1.82 18.37 28.44
C ALA A 813 -0.35 18.28 28.90
N PHE A 814 0.42 17.33 28.33
CA PHE A 814 1.84 17.11 28.64
C PHE A 814 2.78 17.77 27.63
N MET A 815 2.25 18.45 26.62
CA MET A 815 3.06 19.10 25.59
C MET A 815 3.92 20.21 26.20
N LYS A 816 5.21 20.18 25.87
CA LYS A 816 6.20 21.20 26.24
C LYS A 816 6.15 22.37 25.25
N PRO A 817 6.58 23.58 25.65
CA PRO A 817 6.62 24.70 24.72
C PRO A 817 7.64 24.41 23.61
N PRO A 818 7.40 24.90 22.37
CA PRO A 818 8.37 24.75 21.30
C PRO A 818 9.66 25.52 21.64
N GLY A 819 10.81 24.91 21.33
CA GLY A 819 12.12 25.52 21.57
C GLY A 819 12.42 26.72 20.66
N SER A 820 13.64 27.24 20.78
CA SER A 820 14.14 28.23 19.82
C SER A 820 14.34 27.56 18.46
N PHE A 821 13.93 28.23 17.38
CA PHE A 821 14.27 27.79 16.02
C PHE A 821 15.65 28.29 15.58
N ARG A 822 16.28 29.16 16.36
CA ARG A 822 17.62 29.66 16.07
C ARG A 822 18.64 28.58 16.49
N PRO A 823 19.73 28.39 15.72
CA PRO A 823 20.81 27.55 16.18
C PRO A 823 21.33 28.09 17.53
N PRO A 824 21.75 27.20 18.46
CA PRO A 824 22.36 27.66 19.69
C PRO A 824 23.54 28.56 19.34
N SER A 825 23.66 29.69 20.06
CA SER A 825 24.84 30.54 19.91
C SER A 825 26.09 29.68 20.12
N PRO A 826 27.11 29.79 19.26
CA PRO A 826 28.33 28.99 19.42
C PRO A 826 28.92 29.26 20.82
N GLU A 827 29.09 28.20 21.62
CA GLU A 827 29.57 28.31 23.00
C GLU A 827 31.09 28.56 23.08
N HIS A 828 31.82 28.35 21.98
CA HIS A 828 33.26 28.52 21.94
C HIS A 828 33.66 29.97 21.64
N PRO A 829 34.47 30.62 22.50
CA PRO A 829 35.01 31.97 22.27
C PRO A 829 35.76 32.12 20.94
N GLU A 830 36.33 31.02 20.43
CA GLU A 830 37.11 31.00 19.17
C GLU A 830 36.23 31.11 17.92
N ALA A 831 34.93 30.75 17.99
CA ALA A 831 33.98 30.94 16.90
C ALA A 831 33.30 32.32 16.92
N ILE A 832 33.64 33.16 17.92
CA ILE A 832 33.06 34.49 18.16
C ILE A 832 34.00 35.61 17.68
N GLN A 833 35.24 35.30 17.28
CA GLN A 833 36.13 36.29 16.64
C GLN A 833 36.16 36.11 15.10
N PRO A 834 36.03 37.20 14.32
CA PRO A 834 35.92 37.17 12.86
C PRO A 834 37.21 36.74 12.15
#